data_AF-A0A0D2Y9C5-F1
#
_entry.id   AF-A0A0D2Y9C5-F1
#
_cell.length_a   1.000
_cell.length_b   1.000
_cell.length_c   1.000
_cell.angle_alpha   90.00
_cell.angle_beta   90.00
_cell.angle_gamma   90.00
#
_symmetry.space_group_name_H-M   'P 1'
#
loop_
_entity.id
_entity.type
_entity.pdbx_description
1 polymer ?
#
loop_
_entity_poly.entity_id
_entity_poly.type
_entity_poly.pdbx_seq_one_letter_code
_entity_poly.pdbx_strand_id
1 'polypeptide(L)'
;MLKEYLVAGILLASPLLAVAQDLIPPILEKADSFVEETWSFDSSPKVIYIDDEFASVSDKDGLTLIPPTAHEFATTFQDDLAKITGSKWTLKRVDKLSNNASGISLGSYTGESSDLRYENGKSTSEGYEIIINSNRVFIGGSGARGMWWGTRTFLQLLLAGNGTITSTLGRDAPAYATRGYMLDAGRKWYSKDFLKELCSYASFFKMNEFHYHLSDNYPLNRGKNDSWRDVYSHFSLLPEDKSLRGILHGRENETLSRDDFMELQSHCASRGVTVIPEIEAPGHSLYLTKWKPELALAKKDLLNLTHPETLPTVQSIWEEFLPWFNTKEVHIGADEYDAELADDYITFVNKMSRFINSTANKRSRIWGTHEPSKRNQTIDKNVIIQHWQYGQSDPVQLVKDGYDVINSEDWWAYTSLKNDHMPILPARYPQFFNESRVFNFADKEEWQWTPADFNPVNTSLQLKSDEKRLRGATLAAWNDNGPDATTQLEAYYSMRRGIAVVGGRAWSGSRGPKLLEETSDTSVDFYSLRAPDQNLDRVLSLGANGTLVSWTRSGGDGKEVHLGHGSKGMNYTLTLSVTGPFTLSGPDNTLSLDKSGNMVFTADGWEYPLRKVTNDDALDLDPGAPGRIWVNTSSTHKPVKVSAPVNITLVTDILHGTVVFRDSEVLGRFEVFVYGGRNTQFSWSQMAFVAPLDKIEGGLERLELSGSSNFTGASETGGEEPTDVPQGSDAARCLASSAFITLGLVVGGLLLNQNGSQICIGLKIDTVYSGLQGIQSSPLQPLTYRRRAVMDLWQVGQRKYNDEGRGGGTQSPVIVCGSVGGFQEGRHRPGMRPGCLFSRLRSILDSPRDSDYEPLSLEADRGESGVNANSWDEGGLTALHAAIHCSGPTACLHIIDSGGTVEYLTRLAAKLLQHGADANAVDSSGNPTLYTAILNIACSLQAWERGLMDVLLQGGAGANALDGNGASALHLAATHGVHAGVIISGLLRHGADPRTRCRDGRCVLHYLARFRRPPDVSKQLRNLGLDPNARDEHGQTPLLHATVAGLVKMVRLLCESGIGVNTPIFDDDKTAFFCAVRLKTVDAVQVLLQYGADLHHRGHSGRTVLHYHEAAYKAMSNGSADAARINKLLIACGANVNAKRGYCRQGHGVSVLDAGGITRAQGEFALFLMANGALRFRYNEESMLSLVSCALE
;
A
#
# COMPACT_ATOMS: atom_id res chain seq x y z
N MET A 1 43.43 34.90 -30.51
CA MET A 1 43.06 33.48 -30.33
C MET A 1 43.20 32.92 -28.90
N LEU A 2 43.55 33.72 -27.87
CA LEU A 2 43.45 33.31 -26.45
C LEU A 2 42.56 34.24 -25.60
N LYS A 3 41.93 35.25 -26.23
CA LYS A 3 40.93 36.14 -25.61
C LYS A 3 39.47 35.83 -26.03
N GLU A 4 39.26 35.00 -27.06
CA GLU A 4 37.92 34.57 -27.49
C GLU A 4 37.45 33.29 -26.78
N TYR A 5 38.35 32.49 -26.23
CA TYR A 5 38.00 31.30 -25.43
C TYR A 5 37.66 31.61 -23.97
N LEU A 6 38.00 32.81 -23.46
CA LEU A 6 37.70 33.20 -22.09
C LEU A 6 36.30 33.82 -21.93
N VAL A 7 35.69 34.30 -23.02
CA VAL A 7 34.31 34.84 -23.02
C VAL A 7 33.28 33.72 -23.23
N ALA A 8 33.67 32.57 -23.78
CA ALA A 8 32.83 31.38 -23.86
C ALA A 8 32.79 30.56 -22.54
N GLY A 9 33.75 30.76 -21.65
CA GLY A 9 33.88 30.00 -20.40
C GLY A 9 33.13 30.58 -19.17
N ILE A 10 32.60 31.80 -19.26
CA ILE A 10 31.87 32.46 -18.15
C ILE A 10 30.34 32.44 -18.37
N LEU A 11 29.87 31.98 -19.54
CA LEU A 11 28.43 31.76 -19.83
C LEU A 11 27.97 30.31 -19.60
N LEU A 12 28.83 29.43 -19.07
CA LEU A 12 28.53 28.00 -18.85
C LEU A 12 28.60 27.57 -17.38
N ALA A 13 28.60 28.51 -16.43
CA ALA A 13 28.47 28.24 -15.00
C ALA A 13 27.07 28.65 -14.51
N SER A 14 26.05 28.00 -15.06
CA SER A 14 24.72 27.85 -14.46
C SER A 14 24.03 26.67 -15.14
N PRO A 15 24.28 25.41 -14.73
CA PRO A 15 23.36 24.34 -15.06
C PRO A 15 22.20 24.44 -14.06
N LEU A 16 21.27 25.37 -14.29
CA LEU A 16 19.87 24.98 -14.10
C LEU A 16 19.63 23.95 -15.20
N LEU A 17 19.82 22.67 -14.87
CA LEU A 17 19.27 21.58 -15.66
C LEU A 17 17.76 21.86 -15.74
N ALA A 18 17.31 22.50 -16.82
CA ALA A 18 15.91 22.58 -17.15
C ALA A 18 15.48 21.15 -17.46
N VAL A 19 15.01 20.45 -16.43
CA VAL A 19 14.42 19.12 -16.58
C VAL A 19 13.24 19.31 -17.53
N ALA A 20 13.28 18.63 -18.69
CA ALA A 20 12.16 18.65 -19.62
C ALA A 20 10.92 18.12 -18.90
N GLN A 21 9.84 18.90 -18.91
CA GLN A 21 8.59 18.54 -18.26
C GLN A 21 7.73 17.73 -19.23
N ASP A 22 7.39 16.51 -18.86
CA ASP A 22 6.52 15.66 -19.66
C ASP A 22 5.05 16.06 -19.50
N LEU A 23 4.22 15.73 -20.47
CA LEU A 23 2.77 15.94 -20.36
C LEU A 23 2.14 14.87 -19.48
N ILE A 24 1.16 15.25 -18.66
CA ILE A 24 0.38 14.31 -17.85
C ILE A 24 -1.12 14.62 -18.06
N PRO A 25 -1.86 13.78 -18.81
CA PRO A 25 -1.42 12.60 -19.56
C PRO A 25 -0.55 12.93 -20.79
N PRO A 26 0.30 11.97 -21.24
CA PRO A 26 0.97 12.04 -22.54
C PRO A 26 -0.04 11.92 -23.69
N ILE A 27 0.27 12.54 -24.83
CA ILE A 27 -0.57 12.50 -26.03
C ILE A 27 -0.47 11.12 -26.70
N LEU A 28 -1.61 10.55 -27.06
CA LEU A 28 -1.73 9.23 -27.70
C LEU A 28 -0.99 9.11 -29.04
N GLU A 29 -1.26 10.01 -29.98
CA GLU A 29 -0.61 10.03 -31.30
C GLU A 29 0.07 11.37 -31.53
N LYS A 30 1.38 11.36 -31.80
CA LYS A 30 2.13 12.51 -32.32
C LYS A 30 2.50 12.21 -33.77
N ALA A 31 2.23 13.14 -34.68
CA ALA A 31 2.66 12.95 -36.06
C ALA A 31 4.18 13.16 -36.20
N ASP A 32 4.82 12.28 -36.97
CA ASP A 32 6.17 12.51 -37.48
C ASP A 32 6.09 13.64 -38.52
N SER A 33 6.96 14.64 -38.39
CA SER A 33 7.19 15.77 -39.31
C SER A 33 6.33 17.03 -39.11
N PHE A 34 6.97 18.03 -38.49
CA PHE A 34 7.00 19.39 -39.02
C PHE A 34 8.47 19.81 -39.13
N VAL A 35 8.75 20.79 -39.99
CA VAL A 35 9.97 21.61 -39.87
C VAL A 35 10.01 22.15 -38.44
N GLU A 36 11.18 22.23 -37.80
CA GLU A 36 11.36 22.79 -36.44
C GLU A 36 11.00 24.29 -36.40
N GLU A 37 9.70 24.59 -36.48
CA GLU A 37 9.13 25.90 -36.28
C GLU A 37 8.56 25.99 -34.86
N THR A 38 8.63 27.17 -34.26
CA THR A 38 8.12 27.42 -32.93
C THR A 38 6.97 28.43 -32.98
N TRP A 39 5.92 28.14 -32.21
CA TRP A 39 4.90 29.13 -31.88
C TRP A 39 5.32 29.84 -30.59
N SER A 40 5.41 31.17 -30.61
CA SER A 40 5.73 31.95 -29.42
C SER A 40 4.52 32.76 -28.96
N PHE A 41 4.19 32.63 -27.69
CA PHE A 41 3.16 33.40 -27.01
C PHE A 41 3.39 34.90 -27.21
N ASP A 42 4.60 35.41 -26.99
CA ASP A 42 4.89 36.86 -27.01
C ASP A 42 4.57 37.51 -28.35
N SER A 43 4.85 36.83 -29.45
CA SER A 43 4.56 37.29 -30.81
C SER A 43 3.12 37.02 -31.27
N SER A 44 2.38 36.18 -30.55
CA SER A 44 1.05 35.72 -30.97
C SER A 44 -0.06 36.72 -30.61
N PRO A 45 -1.03 36.96 -31.50
CA PRO A 45 -2.21 37.76 -31.17
C PRO A 45 -2.97 37.17 -29.98
N LYS A 46 -3.35 38.02 -29.02
CA LYS A 46 -4.13 37.62 -27.82
C LYS A 46 -5.63 37.47 -28.14
N VAL A 47 -5.95 36.68 -29.15
CA VAL A 47 -7.31 36.44 -29.63
C VAL A 47 -7.57 34.94 -29.73
N ILE A 48 -8.73 34.53 -29.22
CA ILE A 48 -9.29 33.19 -29.33
C ILE A 48 -10.49 33.30 -30.27
N TYR A 49 -10.49 32.52 -31.34
CA TYR A 49 -11.61 32.37 -32.26
C TYR A 49 -12.33 31.07 -31.95
N ILE A 50 -13.66 31.09 -31.89
CA ILE A 50 -14.48 29.90 -31.85
C ILE A 50 -15.43 29.90 -33.04
N ASP A 51 -15.53 28.76 -33.71
CA ASP A 51 -16.52 28.54 -34.77
C ASP A 51 -17.95 28.72 -34.23
N ASP A 52 -18.79 29.51 -34.89
CA ASP A 52 -20.12 29.88 -34.37
C ASP A 52 -21.09 28.68 -34.32
N GLU A 53 -21.00 27.76 -35.29
CA GLU A 53 -21.80 26.53 -35.29
C GLU A 53 -21.39 25.64 -34.11
N PHE A 54 -20.08 25.44 -33.93
CA PHE A 54 -19.55 24.64 -32.83
C PHE A 54 -19.77 25.27 -31.45
N ALA A 55 -19.79 26.60 -31.35
CA ALA A 55 -19.93 27.33 -30.09
C ALA A 55 -21.17 26.91 -29.27
N SER A 56 -22.23 26.48 -29.95
CA SER A 56 -23.49 26.02 -29.34
C SER A 56 -23.52 24.54 -28.93
N VAL A 57 -22.50 23.76 -29.31
CA VAL A 57 -22.43 22.33 -29.02
C VAL A 57 -22.26 22.09 -27.53
N SER A 58 -23.05 21.17 -26.98
CA SER A 58 -22.94 20.65 -25.62
C SER A 58 -23.04 19.12 -25.63
N ASP A 59 -22.25 18.47 -24.79
CA ASP A 59 -22.13 17.01 -24.79
C ASP A 59 -23.25 16.35 -23.98
N LYS A 60 -23.88 15.33 -24.56
CA LYS A 60 -25.00 14.59 -23.93
C LYS A 60 -24.61 13.23 -23.37
N ASP A 61 -23.42 12.73 -23.69
CA ASP A 61 -22.90 11.42 -23.27
C ASP A 61 -22.18 11.44 -21.91
N GLY A 62 -21.87 12.62 -21.35
CA GLY A 62 -21.33 12.79 -20.00
C GLY A 62 -22.33 12.57 -18.87
N LEU A 63 -21.86 12.62 -17.62
CA LEU A 63 -22.71 12.40 -16.43
C LEU A 63 -23.43 13.64 -15.92
N THR A 64 -22.88 14.83 -16.14
CA THR A 64 -23.50 16.09 -15.73
C THR A 64 -24.85 16.32 -16.44
N LEU A 65 -25.81 16.90 -15.71
CA LEU A 65 -27.08 17.39 -16.24
C LEU A 65 -27.02 18.88 -16.64
N ILE A 66 -25.90 19.54 -16.36
CA ILE A 66 -25.60 20.92 -16.73
C ILE A 66 -24.35 20.97 -17.64
N PRO A 67 -24.33 20.25 -18.79
CA PRO A 67 -23.16 20.22 -19.65
C PRO A 67 -22.87 21.60 -20.23
N PRO A 68 -21.65 22.14 -20.09
CA PRO A 68 -21.30 23.40 -20.73
C PRO A 68 -21.31 23.27 -22.25
N THR A 69 -21.64 24.38 -22.88
CA THR A 69 -21.42 24.58 -24.32
C THR A 69 -19.94 24.76 -24.62
N ALA A 70 -19.54 24.53 -25.86
CA ALA A 70 -18.17 24.82 -26.31
C ALA A 70 -17.81 26.30 -26.07
N HIS A 71 -18.76 27.24 -26.19
CA HIS A 71 -18.51 28.64 -25.87
C HIS A 71 -18.23 28.90 -24.38
N GLU A 72 -18.93 28.23 -23.47
CA GLU A 72 -18.69 28.35 -22.03
C GLU A 72 -17.33 27.75 -21.64
N PHE A 73 -16.95 26.62 -22.22
CA PHE A 73 -15.59 26.09 -22.08
C PHE A 73 -14.54 27.03 -22.66
N ALA A 74 -14.78 27.64 -23.82
CA ALA A 74 -13.87 28.63 -24.40
C ALA A 74 -13.74 29.89 -23.54
N THR A 75 -14.81 30.31 -22.87
CA THR A 75 -14.79 31.42 -21.90
C THR A 75 -13.96 31.05 -20.68
N THR A 76 -14.16 29.87 -20.12
CA THR A 76 -13.34 29.36 -19.00
C THR A 76 -11.86 29.25 -19.39
N PHE A 77 -11.56 28.79 -20.61
CA PHE A 77 -10.21 28.74 -21.15
C PHE A 77 -9.58 30.12 -21.37
N GLN A 78 -10.37 31.12 -21.79
CA GLN A 78 -9.93 32.51 -21.90
C GLN A 78 -9.45 33.03 -20.54
N ASP A 79 -10.18 32.73 -19.47
CA ASP A 79 -9.83 33.13 -18.10
C ASP A 79 -8.58 32.39 -17.60
N ASP A 80 -8.49 31.08 -17.85
CA ASP A 80 -7.31 30.28 -17.51
C ASP A 80 -6.05 30.82 -18.22
N LEU A 81 -6.17 31.16 -19.51
CA LEU A 81 -5.10 31.77 -20.29
C LEU A 81 -4.70 33.14 -19.74
N ALA A 82 -5.68 33.98 -19.40
CA ALA A 82 -5.40 35.30 -18.84
C ALA A 82 -4.63 35.20 -17.51
N LYS A 83 -5.00 34.23 -16.66
CA LYS A 83 -4.30 33.94 -15.40
C LYS A 83 -2.87 33.46 -15.61
N ILE A 84 -2.67 32.46 -16.48
CA ILE A 84 -1.33 31.89 -16.74
C ILE A 84 -0.40 32.89 -17.42
N THR A 85 -0.93 33.71 -18.33
CA THR A 85 -0.11 34.58 -19.17
C THR A 85 0.01 36.02 -18.67
N GLY A 86 -0.75 36.39 -17.63
CA GLY A 86 -0.85 37.77 -17.15
C GLY A 86 -1.37 38.77 -18.19
N SER A 87 -1.95 38.30 -19.29
CA SER A 87 -2.36 39.11 -20.44
C SER A 87 -3.86 38.97 -20.70
N LYS A 88 -4.51 40.06 -21.11
CA LYS A 88 -5.93 40.01 -21.47
C LYS A 88 -6.12 39.36 -22.85
N TRP A 89 -6.94 38.32 -22.91
CA TRP A 89 -7.33 37.64 -24.15
C TRP A 89 -8.73 38.08 -24.61
N THR A 90 -8.99 38.04 -25.91
CA THR A 90 -10.32 38.31 -26.48
C THR A 90 -10.89 37.05 -27.13
N LEU A 91 -12.06 36.58 -26.67
CA LEU A 91 -12.83 35.52 -27.32
C LEU A 91 -13.77 36.10 -28.38
N LYS A 92 -13.73 35.56 -29.61
CA LYS A 92 -14.57 35.98 -30.74
C LYS A 92 -15.25 34.77 -31.37
N ARG A 93 -16.56 34.86 -31.59
CA ARG A 93 -17.27 33.91 -32.47
C ARG A 93 -17.09 34.32 -33.92
N VAL A 94 -16.92 33.35 -34.80
CA VAL A 94 -16.76 33.57 -36.24
C VAL A 94 -17.55 32.53 -37.02
N ASP A 95 -18.19 32.96 -38.10
CA ASP A 95 -19.02 32.07 -38.94
C ASP A 95 -18.23 30.90 -39.55
N LYS A 96 -16.92 31.10 -39.75
CA LYS A 96 -16.01 30.05 -40.23
C LYS A 96 -14.59 30.34 -39.79
N LEU A 97 -13.92 29.31 -39.25
CA LEU A 97 -12.49 29.39 -38.93
C LEU A 97 -11.66 29.52 -40.22
N SER A 98 -10.79 30.53 -40.27
CA SER A 98 -9.81 30.68 -41.34
C SER A 98 -8.56 29.87 -41.03
N ASN A 99 -8.07 29.09 -42.01
CA ASN A 99 -6.82 28.36 -41.87
C ASN A 99 -5.58 29.27 -41.74
N ASN A 100 -5.72 30.55 -42.07
CA ASN A 100 -4.66 31.56 -42.02
C ASN A 100 -4.84 32.55 -40.84
N ALA A 101 -5.83 32.34 -39.96
CA ALA A 101 -6.02 33.20 -38.80
C ALA A 101 -4.85 33.04 -37.82
N SER A 102 -4.22 34.16 -37.45
CA SER A 102 -3.22 34.20 -36.38
C SER A 102 -3.90 34.29 -35.01
N GLY A 103 -3.42 33.50 -34.04
CA GLY A 103 -4.01 33.33 -32.71
C GLY A 103 -4.42 31.89 -32.41
N ILE A 104 -5.36 31.71 -31.49
CA ILE A 104 -5.90 30.39 -31.10
C ILE A 104 -7.28 30.20 -31.73
N SER A 105 -7.49 29.08 -32.41
CA SER A 105 -8.75 28.70 -33.03
C SER A 105 -9.32 27.46 -32.35
N LEU A 106 -10.61 27.50 -31.99
CA LEU A 106 -11.35 26.45 -31.31
C LEU A 106 -12.53 26.00 -32.19
N GLY A 107 -12.72 24.70 -32.36
CA GLY A 107 -13.81 24.19 -33.19
C GLY A 107 -14.02 22.68 -33.11
N SER A 108 -14.77 22.16 -34.09
CA SER A 108 -14.98 20.73 -34.27
C SER A 108 -13.70 20.01 -34.70
N TYR A 109 -13.57 18.75 -34.30
CA TYR A 109 -12.55 17.84 -34.83
C TYR A 109 -12.65 17.73 -36.37
N THR A 110 -11.51 17.84 -37.06
CA THR A 110 -11.42 17.91 -38.52
C THR A 110 -11.15 16.56 -39.19
N GLY A 111 -10.66 15.57 -38.44
CA GLY A 111 -10.47 14.21 -38.92
C GLY A 111 -11.73 13.34 -38.84
N GLU A 112 -11.58 12.05 -39.17
CA GLU A 112 -12.64 11.06 -38.96
C GLU A 112 -12.78 10.74 -37.47
N SER A 113 -13.90 11.14 -36.87
CA SER A 113 -14.16 10.96 -35.44
C SER A 113 -14.34 9.48 -35.02
N SER A 114 -14.45 8.57 -35.99
CA SER A 114 -14.54 7.12 -35.75
C SER A 114 -13.36 6.56 -34.99
N ASP A 115 -12.23 7.26 -34.99
CA ASP A 115 -10.97 6.78 -34.42
C ASP A 115 -10.80 7.23 -32.95
N LEU A 116 -11.61 8.19 -32.50
CA LEU A 116 -11.61 8.70 -31.12
C LEU A 116 -12.63 7.94 -30.26
N ARG A 117 -12.18 6.82 -29.70
CA ARG A 117 -13.00 5.91 -28.88
C ARG A 117 -12.35 5.62 -27.53
N TYR A 118 -13.18 5.29 -26.55
CA TYR A 118 -12.71 4.58 -25.37
C TYR A 118 -12.11 3.23 -25.77
N GLU A 119 -11.33 2.62 -24.89
CA GLU A 119 -10.61 1.36 -25.15
C GLU A 119 -11.58 0.17 -25.35
N ASN A 120 -12.79 0.25 -24.80
CA ASN A 120 -13.88 -0.69 -25.05
C ASN A 120 -14.64 -0.48 -26.39
N GLY A 121 -14.17 0.46 -27.23
CA GLY A 121 -14.71 0.76 -28.57
C GLY A 121 -15.94 1.68 -28.58
N LYS A 122 -16.46 2.11 -27.43
CA LYS A 122 -17.55 3.11 -27.38
C LYS A 122 -17.03 4.47 -27.84
N SER A 123 -17.82 5.16 -28.66
CA SER A 123 -17.53 6.54 -29.08
C SER A 123 -17.51 7.48 -27.87
N THR A 124 -16.68 8.53 -27.95
CA THR A 124 -16.56 9.54 -26.90
C THR A 124 -16.57 10.95 -27.47
N SER A 125 -17.22 11.88 -26.77
CA SER A 125 -17.13 13.31 -27.04
C SER A 125 -15.87 13.96 -26.44
N GLU A 126 -15.06 13.20 -25.70
CA GLU A 126 -13.88 13.67 -24.96
C GLU A 126 -12.59 13.65 -25.80
N GLY A 127 -12.64 13.18 -27.04
CA GLY A 127 -11.48 13.14 -27.93
C GLY A 127 -11.20 14.49 -28.60
N TYR A 128 -9.94 14.74 -28.93
CA TYR A 128 -9.51 15.99 -29.53
C TYR A 128 -8.29 15.85 -30.45
N GLU A 129 -8.06 16.89 -31.25
CA GLU A 129 -6.80 17.16 -31.91
C GLU A 129 -6.25 18.52 -31.50
N ILE A 130 -4.93 18.62 -31.56
CA ILE A 130 -4.18 19.85 -31.38
C ILE A 130 -3.21 20.01 -32.54
N ILE A 131 -3.24 21.19 -33.19
CA ILE A 131 -2.38 21.52 -34.32
C ILE A 131 -1.73 22.87 -34.02
N ILE A 132 -0.41 22.86 -33.82
CA ILE A 132 0.39 24.03 -33.51
C ILE A 132 1.50 24.15 -34.54
N ASN A 133 1.59 25.30 -35.19
CA ASN A 133 2.72 25.72 -36.01
C ASN A 133 3.09 27.18 -35.69
N SER A 134 4.12 27.73 -36.34
CA SER A 134 4.58 29.11 -36.12
C SER A 134 3.48 30.18 -36.18
N ASN A 135 2.44 29.96 -37.00
CA ASN A 135 1.43 30.98 -37.30
C ASN A 135 0.08 30.74 -36.60
N ARG A 136 -0.26 29.49 -36.25
CA ARG A 136 -1.60 29.10 -35.80
C ARG A 136 -1.55 28.04 -34.70
N VAL A 137 -2.46 28.19 -33.73
CA VAL A 137 -2.89 27.14 -32.81
C VAL A 137 -4.33 26.77 -33.13
N PHE A 138 -4.61 25.48 -33.30
CA PHE A 138 -5.96 24.95 -33.45
C PHE A 138 -6.20 23.81 -32.46
N ILE A 139 -7.36 23.85 -31.80
CA ILE A 139 -7.82 22.80 -30.90
C ILE A 139 -9.22 22.39 -31.35
N GLY A 140 -9.33 21.15 -31.84
CA GLY A 140 -10.56 20.58 -32.37
C GLY A 140 -11.10 19.48 -31.46
N GLY A 141 -12.36 19.53 -31.05
CA GLY A 141 -12.99 18.50 -30.21
C GLY A 141 -13.98 17.63 -30.96
N SER A 142 -14.04 16.32 -30.67
CA SER A 142 -15.16 15.47 -31.15
C SER A 142 -16.49 15.87 -30.51
N GLY A 143 -16.41 16.51 -29.34
CA GLY A 143 -17.46 17.31 -28.71
C GLY A 143 -16.85 18.45 -27.88
N ALA A 144 -17.70 19.13 -27.11
CA ALA A 144 -17.31 20.31 -26.33
C ALA A 144 -16.29 19.95 -25.23
N ARG A 145 -16.43 18.79 -24.56
CA ARG A 145 -15.46 18.30 -23.56
C ARG A 145 -14.15 17.89 -24.19
N GLY A 146 -14.17 17.31 -25.38
CA GLY A 146 -12.95 17.00 -26.12
C GLY A 146 -12.12 18.26 -26.38
N MET A 147 -12.77 19.31 -26.89
CA MET A 147 -12.12 20.61 -27.05
C MET A 147 -11.56 21.12 -25.72
N TRP A 148 -12.34 21.05 -24.63
CA TRP A 148 -11.87 21.41 -23.28
C TRP A 148 -10.61 20.64 -22.87
N TRP A 149 -10.55 19.32 -23.04
CA TRP A 149 -9.37 18.51 -22.71
C TRP A 149 -8.16 18.86 -23.58
N GLY A 150 -8.37 19.23 -24.84
CA GLY A 150 -7.34 19.78 -25.70
C GLY A 150 -6.75 21.10 -25.17
N THR A 151 -7.58 21.95 -24.54
CA THR A 151 -7.07 23.16 -23.88
C THR A 151 -6.16 22.83 -22.70
N ARG A 152 -6.42 21.77 -21.93
CA ARG A 152 -5.54 21.36 -20.81
C ARG A 152 -4.15 20.97 -21.32
N THR A 153 -4.11 20.21 -22.40
CA THR A 153 -2.85 19.83 -23.09
C THR A 153 -2.11 21.05 -23.62
N PHE A 154 -2.83 22.00 -24.24
CA PHE A 154 -2.24 23.26 -24.69
C PHE A 154 -1.61 24.06 -23.53
N LEU A 155 -2.30 24.17 -22.40
CA LEU A 155 -1.78 24.88 -21.23
C LEU A 155 -0.53 24.21 -20.65
N GLN A 156 -0.48 22.87 -20.58
CA GLN A 156 0.73 22.16 -20.17
C GLN A 156 1.90 22.40 -21.14
N LEU A 157 1.67 22.33 -22.45
CA LEU A 157 2.68 22.66 -23.46
C LEU A 157 3.20 24.09 -23.32
N LEU A 158 2.29 25.05 -23.09
CA LEU A 158 2.63 26.45 -22.90
C LEU A 158 3.51 26.66 -21.65
N LEU A 159 3.17 26.00 -20.55
CA LEU A 159 3.91 26.08 -19.28
C LEU A 159 5.29 25.42 -19.40
N ALA A 160 5.35 24.20 -19.93
CA ALA A 160 6.59 23.45 -20.12
C ALA A 160 7.56 24.17 -21.07
N GLY A 161 7.01 24.83 -22.10
CA GLY A 161 7.77 25.61 -23.08
C GLY A 161 8.07 27.06 -22.66
N ASN A 162 7.69 27.47 -21.45
CA ASN A 162 7.80 28.85 -20.95
C ASN A 162 7.31 29.90 -21.98
N GLY A 163 6.12 29.67 -22.55
CA GLY A 163 5.53 30.53 -23.57
C GLY A 163 5.91 30.18 -25.01
N THR A 164 6.87 29.28 -25.25
CA THR A 164 7.27 28.85 -26.61
C THR A 164 6.98 27.37 -26.82
N ILE A 165 6.20 27.05 -27.85
CA ILE A 165 5.77 25.67 -28.14
C ILE A 165 6.35 25.24 -29.48
N THR A 166 7.08 24.12 -29.50
CA THR A 166 7.52 23.49 -30.75
C THR A 166 6.32 22.97 -31.53
N SER A 167 6.35 23.15 -32.86
CA SER A 167 5.27 22.69 -33.73
C SER A 167 4.87 21.26 -33.43
N THR A 168 3.57 21.04 -33.24
CA THR A 168 3.02 19.80 -32.72
C THR A 168 1.69 19.51 -33.43
N LEU A 169 1.54 18.28 -33.93
CA LEU A 169 0.25 17.70 -34.28
C LEU A 169 0.02 16.52 -33.35
N GLY A 170 -1.05 16.60 -32.57
CA GLY A 170 -1.44 15.57 -31.62
C GLY A 170 -2.91 15.18 -31.77
N ARG A 171 -3.21 13.90 -31.62
CA ARG A 171 -4.57 13.38 -31.47
C ARG A 171 -4.66 12.57 -30.21
N ASP A 172 -5.78 12.70 -29.50
CA ASP A 172 -5.90 12.12 -28.17
C ASP A 172 -7.35 11.88 -27.77
N ALA A 173 -7.56 10.88 -26.93
CA ALA A 173 -8.86 10.53 -26.35
C ALA A 173 -8.63 9.68 -25.10
N PRO A 174 -9.51 9.75 -24.09
CA PRO A 174 -9.39 8.91 -22.90
C PRO A 174 -9.61 7.43 -23.23
N ALA A 175 -8.91 6.53 -22.53
CA ALA A 175 -9.15 5.10 -22.59
C ALA A 175 -10.41 4.68 -21.84
N TYR A 176 -10.70 5.31 -20.69
CA TYR A 176 -11.85 4.99 -19.84
C TYR A 176 -12.75 6.20 -19.61
N ALA A 177 -14.06 5.94 -19.50
CA ALA A 177 -15.08 6.99 -19.32
C ALA A 177 -15.10 7.57 -17.90
N THR A 178 -14.81 6.75 -16.89
CA THR A 178 -14.78 7.16 -15.48
C THR A 178 -13.34 7.35 -15.02
N ARG A 179 -12.99 8.59 -14.66
CA ARG A 179 -11.69 8.98 -14.12
C ARG A 179 -11.95 9.83 -12.88
N GLY A 180 -12.15 9.14 -11.76
CA GLY A 180 -12.68 9.72 -10.54
C GLY A 180 -11.66 9.88 -9.42
N TYR A 181 -11.97 10.81 -8.52
CA TYR A 181 -11.35 10.91 -7.20
C TYR A 181 -12.43 11.13 -6.15
N MET A 182 -12.22 10.62 -4.94
CA MET A 182 -13.19 10.67 -3.85
C MET A 182 -12.60 11.33 -2.61
N LEU A 183 -13.39 12.20 -1.97
CA LEU A 183 -13.05 12.85 -0.72
C LEU A 183 -14.10 12.52 0.36
N ASP A 184 -13.65 12.00 1.50
CA ASP A 184 -14.46 11.69 2.67
C ASP A 184 -14.88 12.97 3.43
N ALA A 185 -16.09 13.46 3.13
CA ALA A 185 -16.69 14.57 3.86
C ALA A 185 -17.55 14.14 5.05
N GLY A 186 -17.88 12.85 5.13
CA GLY A 186 -18.63 12.26 6.24
C GLY A 186 -17.87 12.20 7.56
N ARG A 187 -16.53 12.21 7.51
CA ARG A 187 -15.66 12.25 8.71
C ARG A 187 -14.91 13.56 8.90
N LYS A 188 -14.97 14.48 7.94
CA LYS A 188 -14.41 15.84 8.01
C LYS A 188 -15.15 16.78 7.06
N TRP A 189 -15.61 17.94 7.55
CA TRP A 189 -16.25 18.90 6.66
C TRP A 189 -15.22 19.67 5.80
N TYR A 190 -15.65 20.15 4.62
CA TYR A 190 -14.83 20.93 3.69
C TYR A 190 -15.59 22.16 3.18
N SER A 191 -14.88 23.27 3.04
CA SER A 191 -15.41 24.52 2.51
C SER A 191 -15.64 24.45 0.99
N LYS A 192 -16.63 25.21 0.50
CA LYS A 192 -16.92 25.26 -0.94
C LYS A 192 -15.73 25.73 -1.77
N ASP A 193 -14.93 26.66 -1.25
CA ASP A 193 -13.79 27.22 -1.97
C ASP A 193 -12.70 26.15 -2.13
N PHE A 194 -12.37 25.41 -1.07
CA PHE A 194 -11.46 24.26 -1.16
C PHE A 194 -11.92 23.22 -2.18
N LEU A 195 -13.22 22.87 -2.16
CA LEU A 195 -13.79 21.87 -3.07
C LEU A 195 -13.72 22.35 -4.54
N LYS A 196 -13.98 23.64 -4.80
CA LYS A 196 -13.86 24.24 -6.13
C LYS A 196 -12.41 24.23 -6.63
N GLU A 197 -11.45 24.59 -5.77
CA GLU A 197 -10.02 24.54 -6.09
C GLU A 197 -9.55 23.11 -6.42
N LEU A 198 -9.94 22.13 -5.60
CA LEU A 198 -9.62 20.71 -5.83
C LEU A 198 -10.16 20.22 -7.18
N CYS A 199 -11.34 20.71 -7.56
CA CYS A 199 -11.96 20.40 -8.84
C CYS A 199 -11.20 21.01 -10.04
N SER A 200 -10.76 22.26 -9.91
CA SER A 200 -9.90 22.91 -10.91
C SER A 200 -8.58 22.15 -11.08
N TYR A 201 -7.97 21.73 -9.98
CA TYR A 201 -6.75 20.93 -9.96
C TYR A 201 -6.94 19.58 -10.69
N ALA A 202 -7.99 18.83 -10.34
CA ALA A 202 -8.26 17.53 -10.95
C ALA A 202 -8.58 17.62 -12.45
N SER A 203 -9.30 18.65 -12.87
CA SER A 203 -9.57 18.94 -14.29
C SER A 203 -8.29 19.17 -15.10
N PHE A 204 -7.28 19.82 -14.52
CA PHE A 204 -6.00 20.06 -15.20
C PHE A 204 -5.29 18.76 -15.61
N PHE A 205 -5.47 17.69 -14.82
CA PHE A 205 -4.98 16.34 -15.10
C PHE A 205 -6.03 15.41 -15.73
N LYS A 206 -7.10 15.99 -16.29
CA LYS A 206 -8.16 15.31 -17.05
C LYS A 206 -8.97 14.26 -16.28
N MET A 207 -9.03 14.38 -14.94
CA MET A 207 -10.09 13.73 -14.15
C MET A 207 -11.44 14.34 -14.51
N ASN A 208 -12.51 13.54 -14.49
CA ASN A 208 -13.84 13.97 -14.91
C ASN A 208 -14.97 13.63 -13.93
N GLU A 209 -14.67 12.97 -12.82
CA GLU A 209 -15.64 12.67 -11.76
C GLU A 209 -15.07 13.06 -10.40
N PHE A 210 -15.87 13.76 -9.59
CA PHE A 210 -15.59 14.04 -8.19
C PHE A 210 -16.62 13.32 -7.32
N HIS A 211 -16.22 12.21 -6.70
CA HIS A 211 -17.07 11.47 -5.76
C HIS A 211 -17.04 12.16 -4.40
N TYR A 212 -18.16 12.78 -4.01
CA TYR A 212 -18.26 13.55 -2.77
C TYR A 212 -19.06 12.76 -1.74
N HIS A 213 -18.34 12.21 -0.76
CA HIS A 213 -18.88 11.33 0.28
C HIS A 213 -19.54 12.16 1.38
N LEU A 214 -20.84 12.46 1.25
CA LEU A 214 -21.50 13.54 2.01
C LEU A 214 -21.73 13.21 3.48
N SER A 215 -21.82 11.94 3.84
CA SER A 215 -22.28 11.53 5.16
C SER A 215 -21.60 10.26 5.64
N ASP A 216 -21.13 10.25 6.88
CA ASP A 216 -20.56 9.07 7.55
C ASP A 216 -20.46 9.36 9.06
N ASN A 217 -19.68 8.55 9.74
CA ASN A 217 -19.26 8.69 11.10
C ASN A 217 -17.83 8.23 11.33
N TYR A 218 -17.23 8.81 12.37
CA TYR A 218 -16.01 8.26 12.93
C TYR A 218 -16.26 6.81 13.37
N PRO A 219 -15.32 5.87 13.12
CA PRO A 219 -15.57 4.46 13.42
C PRO A 219 -15.90 4.24 14.90
N LEU A 220 -17.04 3.60 15.21
CA LEU A 220 -17.53 3.42 16.59
C LEU A 220 -16.61 2.58 17.49
N ASN A 221 -15.71 1.79 16.89
CA ASN A 221 -14.69 1.01 17.61
C ASN A 221 -13.40 1.79 17.85
N ARG A 222 -13.37 3.08 17.49
CA ARG A 222 -12.26 4.01 17.67
C ARG A 222 -12.76 5.22 18.45
N GLY A 223 -11.89 5.90 19.19
CA GLY A 223 -12.26 7.14 19.90
C GLY A 223 -12.03 7.09 21.41
N LYS A 224 -12.15 8.25 22.06
CA LYS A 224 -11.70 8.54 23.44
C LYS A 224 -12.67 8.00 24.49
N ASN A 225 -13.03 6.72 24.40
CA ASN A 225 -13.98 6.06 25.29
C ASN A 225 -15.35 6.79 25.33
N ASP A 226 -15.75 7.30 24.16
CA ASP A 226 -16.92 8.16 23.97
C ASP A 226 -18.21 7.32 23.90
N SER A 227 -19.34 7.89 24.34
CA SER A 227 -20.64 7.29 24.01
C SER A 227 -20.83 7.34 22.49
N TRP A 228 -21.52 6.36 21.90
CA TRP A 228 -21.88 6.42 20.47
C TRP A 228 -22.65 7.69 20.08
N ARG A 229 -23.26 8.38 21.06
CA ARG A 229 -23.90 9.70 20.90
C ARG A 229 -22.90 10.84 20.68
N ASP A 230 -21.72 10.73 21.25
CA ASP A 230 -20.68 11.77 21.24
C ASP A 230 -19.69 11.59 20.08
N VAL A 231 -19.56 10.37 19.55
CA VAL A 231 -18.72 10.04 18.38
C VAL A 231 -19.05 10.95 17.20
N TYR A 232 -18.07 11.57 16.54
CA TYR A 232 -18.36 12.44 15.39
C TYR A 232 -19.14 11.71 14.29
N SER A 233 -20.19 12.35 13.79
CA SER A 233 -20.95 11.94 12.60
C SER A 233 -21.41 13.20 11.89
N HIS A 234 -21.45 13.16 10.57
CA HIS A 234 -21.65 14.36 9.77
C HIS A 234 -22.50 14.08 8.53
N PHE A 235 -23.15 15.14 8.06
CA PHE A 235 -23.89 15.19 6.81
C PHE A 235 -23.65 16.56 6.19
N SER A 236 -23.04 16.59 5.00
CA SER A 236 -22.37 17.78 4.45
C SER A 236 -23.30 18.82 3.84
N LEU A 237 -24.59 18.52 3.63
CA LEU A 237 -25.55 19.45 3.04
C LEU A 237 -26.58 19.89 4.08
N LEU A 238 -26.95 21.18 4.04
CA LEU A 238 -27.96 21.76 4.91
C LEU A 238 -29.37 21.47 4.38
N PRO A 239 -30.21 20.62 5.00
CA PRO A 239 -31.58 20.41 4.52
C PRO A 239 -32.39 21.73 4.57
N GLU A 240 -33.10 22.05 3.49
CA GLU A 240 -34.06 23.15 3.46
C GLU A 240 -35.28 22.78 4.30
N ASP A 241 -35.73 21.52 4.24
CA ASP A 241 -36.71 20.97 5.17
C ASP A 241 -36.13 20.87 6.60
N LYS A 242 -36.65 21.74 7.47
CA LYS A 242 -36.30 21.79 8.89
C LYS A 242 -36.60 20.48 9.63
N SER A 243 -37.54 19.67 9.14
CA SER A 243 -37.88 18.38 9.76
C SER A 243 -36.73 17.38 9.69
N LEU A 244 -35.87 17.50 8.67
CA LEU A 244 -34.72 16.62 8.44
C LEU A 244 -33.45 17.04 9.20
N ARG A 245 -33.42 18.25 9.77
CA ARG A 245 -32.22 18.82 10.44
C ARG A 245 -31.69 18.01 11.62
N GLY A 246 -32.47 17.04 12.11
CA GLY A 246 -32.00 16.09 13.11
C GLY A 246 -30.73 15.33 12.70
N ILE A 247 -30.50 15.13 11.39
CA ILE A 247 -29.30 14.47 10.85
C ILE A 247 -27.99 15.26 11.04
N LEU A 248 -28.08 16.55 11.34
CA LEU A 248 -26.91 17.44 11.47
C LEU A 248 -26.31 17.47 12.87
N HIS A 249 -27.07 17.09 13.89
CA HIS A 249 -26.64 17.11 15.29
C HIS A 249 -26.02 18.44 15.77
N GLY A 250 -26.58 19.58 15.32
CA GLY A 250 -26.12 20.92 15.71
C GLY A 250 -24.90 21.42 14.94
N ARG A 251 -24.55 20.79 13.81
CA ARG A 251 -23.41 21.14 12.94
C ARG A 251 -23.81 21.93 11.70
N GLU A 252 -24.85 22.77 11.77
CA GLU A 252 -25.34 23.56 10.63
C GLU A 252 -24.24 24.42 9.99
N ASN A 253 -23.25 24.89 10.76
CA ASN A 253 -22.15 25.72 10.26
C ASN A 253 -21.07 24.93 9.50
N GLU A 254 -21.14 23.61 9.49
CA GLU A 254 -20.21 22.71 8.78
C GLU A 254 -20.83 22.17 7.48
N THR A 255 -21.87 22.82 6.96
CA THR A 255 -22.66 22.31 5.81
C THR A 255 -22.66 23.28 4.64
N LEU A 256 -22.89 22.74 3.44
CA LEU A 256 -23.15 23.52 2.23
C LEU A 256 -24.65 23.75 2.08
N SER A 257 -25.04 25.00 1.82
CA SER A 257 -26.40 25.30 1.39
C SER A 257 -26.67 24.77 -0.03
N ARG A 258 -27.94 24.79 -0.46
CA ARG A 258 -28.32 24.45 -1.84
C ARG A 258 -27.56 25.29 -2.86
N ASP A 259 -27.45 26.59 -2.61
CA ASP A 259 -26.77 27.52 -3.50
C ASP A 259 -25.26 27.25 -3.53
N ASP A 260 -24.64 26.99 -2.38
CA ASP A 260 -23.21 26.63 -2.33
C ASP A 260 -22.92 25.33 -3.07
N PHE A 261 -23.79 24.31 -2.92
CA PHE A 261 -23.64 23.04 -3.62
C PHE A 261 -23.92 23.17 -5.13
N MET A 262 -24.86 24.02 -5.54
CA MET A 262 -25.08 24.36 -6.95
C MET A 262 -23.86 25.06 -7.53
N GLU A 263 -23.29 26.03 -6.82
CA GLU A 263 -22.08 26.75 -7.21
C GLU A 263 -20.89 25.79 -7.41
N LEU A 264 -20.69 24.85 -6.48
CA LEU A 264 -19.69 23.79 -6.61
C LEU A 264 -19.90 22.94 -7.87
N GLN A 265 -21.14 22.46 -8.09
CA GLN A 265 -21.45 21.64 -9.26
C GLN A 265 -21.24 22.39 -10.58
N SER A 266 -21.67 23.65 -10.67
CA SER A 266 -21.49 24.49 -11.84
C SER A 266 -20.00 24.80 -12.10
N HIS A 267 -19.24 25.09 -11.05
CA HIS A 267 -17.79 25.29 -11.14
C HIS A 267 -17.11 24.04 -11.69
N CYS A 268 -17.39 22.87 -11.12
CA CYS A 268 -16.85 21.60 -11.60
C CYS A 268 -17.26 21.29 -13.04
N ALA A 269 -18.54 21.48 -13.39
CA ALA A 269 -19.05 21.22 -14.72
C ALA A 269 -18.38 22.11 -15.77
N SER A 270 -18.17 23.39 -15.47
CA SER A 270 -17.44 24.34 -16.33
C SER A 270 -15.99 23.92 -16.61
N ARG A 271 -15.48 22.96 -15.83
CA ARG A 271 -14.15 22.36 -15.95
C ARG A 271 -14.19 20.88 -16.36
N GLY A 272 -15.32 20.39 -16.86
CA GLY A 272 -15.46 19.03 -17.37
C GLY A 272 -15.54 17.95 -16.29
N VAL A 273 -15.68 18.32 -15.01
CA VAL A 273 -15.80 17.41 -13.87
C VAL A 273 -17.26 17.33 -13.41
N THR A 274 -17.77 16.12 -13.22
CA THR A 274 -19.12 15.90 -12.64
C THR A 274 -19.01 15.53 -11.18
N VAL A 275 -19.73 16.22 -10.30
CA VAL A 275 -19.86 15.82 -8.89
C VAL A 275 -20.83 14.64 -8.78
N ILE A 276 -20.38 13.55 -8.17
CA ILE A 276 -21.16 12.36 -7.84
C ILE A 276 -21.39 12.39 -6.33
N PRO A 277 -22.59 12.79 -5.86
CA PRO A 277 -22.89 12.84 -4.44
C PRO A 277 -23.21 11.44 -3.91
N GLU A 278 -22.73 11.17 -2.70
CA GLU A 278 -23.01 9.96 -1.96
C GLU A 278 -23.71 10.28 -0.65
N ILE A 279 -24.88 9.67 -0.41
CA ILE A 279 -25.52 9.66 0.91
C ILE A 279 -25.50 8.23 1.40
N GLU A 280 -24.73 7.98 2.46
CA GLU A 280 -24.49 6.65 3.02
C GLU A 280 -25.74 6.07 3.69
N ALA A 281 -26.11 4.86 3.25
CA ALA A 281 -27.02 3.94 3.96
C ALA A 281 -26.97 2.54 3.32
N PRO A 282 -27.10 1.43 4.08
CA PRO A 282 -27.52 1.37 5.48
C PRO A 282 -26.39 1.11 6.49
N GLY A 283 -25.15 0.96 6.00
CA GLY A 283 -23.94 1.09 6.80
C GLY A 283 -23.65 2.56 7.11
N HIS A 284 -22.65 2.83 7.98
CA HIS A 284 -22.11 4.17 8.20
C HIS A 284 -23.16 5.27 8.49
N SER A 285 -24.29 4.87 9.09
CA SER A 285 -25.50 5.67 9.20
C SER A 285 -25.68 6.30 10.58
N LEU A 286 -24.59 6.55 11.32
CA LEU A 286 -24.71 7.12 12.68
C LEU A 286 -25.36 8.50 12.68
N TYR A 287 -25.19 9.27 11.60
CA TYR A 287 -25.89 10.55 11.41
C TYR A 287 -27.42 10.39 11.46
N LEU A 288 -27.93 9.24 11.01
CA LEU A 288 -29.36 8.92 11.03
C LEU A 288 -29.79 8.28 12.34
N THR A 289 -29.02 7.32 12.86
CA THR A 289 -29.39 6.59 14.08
C THR A 289 -29.24 7.42 15.36
N LYS A 290 -28.41 8.47 15.37
CA LYS A 290 -28.42 9.44 16.47
C LYS A 290 -29.68 10.29 16.49
N TRP A 291 -30.21 10.64 15.32
CA TRP A 291 -31.48 11.36 15.22
C TRP A 291 -32.66 10.44 15.59
N LYS A 292 -32.65 9.20 15.08
CA LYS A 292 -33.70 8.20 15.29
C LYS A 292 -33.11 6.87 15.81
N PRO A 293 -32.80 6.77 17.11
CA PRO A 293 -32.14 5.60 17.71
C PRO A 293 -32.92 4.29 17.58
N GLU A 294 -34.25 4.36 17.43
CA GLU A 294 -35.13 3.23 17.19
C GLU A 294 -34.87 2.52 15.87
N LEU A 295 -34.25 3.21 14.90
CA LEU A 295 -33.89 2.64 13.60
C LEU A 295 -32.55 1.89 13.62
N ALA A 296 -31.82 1.89 14.73
CA ALA A 296 -30.49 1.30 14.81
C ALA A 296 -30.52 -0.22 15.09
N LEU A 297 -29.57 -0.95 14.51
CA LEU A 297 -29.21 -2.27 15.00
C LEU A 297 -28.42 -2.18 16.32
N ALA A 298 -27.92 -3.32 16.79
CA ALA A 298 -27.04 -3.38 17.96
C ALA A 298 -25.75 -2.57 17.71
N LYS A 299 -25.13 -2.75 16.53
CA LYS A 299 -24.06 -1.89 16.04
C LYS A 299 -24.68 -0.57 15.57
N LYS A 300 -24.40 0.52 16.29
CA LYS A 300 -25.21 1.76 16.25
C LYS A 300 -25.08 2.55 14.95
N ASP A 301 -24.08 2.28 14.15
CA ASP A 301 -23.84 2.82 12.81
C ASP A 301 -24.57 2.03 11.70
N LEU A 302 -25.31 0.95 12.03
CA LEU A 302 -26.09 0.18 11.06
C LEU A 302 -27.59 0.39 11.25
N LEU A 303 -28.32 0.58 10.15
CA LEU A 303 -29.78 0.68 10.15
C LEU A 303 -30.44 -0.70 10.24
N ASN A 304 -31.53 -0.79 11.01
CA ASN A 304 -32.42 -1.95 11.02
C ASN A 304 -33.38 -1.87 9.83
N LEU A 305 -33.02 -2.54 8.73
CA LEU A 305 -33.80 -2.55 7.49
C LEU A 305 -35.18 -3.20 7.58
N THR A 306 -35.46 -3.96 8.63
CA THR A 306 -36.78 -4.59 8.87
C THR A 306 -37.75 -3.67 9.60
N HIS A 307 -37.26 -2.58 10.21
CA HIS A 307 -38.11 -1.61 10.88
C HIS A 307 -38.93 -0.83 9.83
N PRO A 308 -40.27 -0.69 10.01
CA PRO A 308 -41.15 -0.14 8.98
C PRO A 308 -40.81 1.31 8.58
N GLU A 309 -40.27 2.10 9.52
CA GLU A 309 -39.92 3.50 9.29
C GLU A 309 -38.53 3.72 8.67
N THR A 310 -37.68 2.68 8.56
CA THR A 310 -36.30 2.85 8.08
C THR A 310 -36.27 3.32 6.63
N LEU A 311 -36.93 2.57 5.73
CA LEU A 311 -36.94 2.92 4.31
C LEU A 311 -37.65 4.25 4.04
N PRO A 312 -38.86 4.54 4.58
CA PRO A 312 -39.50 5.85 4.41
C PRO A 312 -38.63 7.03 4.89
N THR A 313 -37.93 6.87 6.02
CA THR A 313 -37.04 7.91 6.53
C THR A 313 -35.88 8.17 5.56
N VAL A 314 -35.18 7.12 5.11
CA VAL A 314 -34.09 7.28 4.14
C VAL A 314 -34.60 7.88 2.82
N GLN A 315 -35.77 7.44 2.34
CA GLN A 315 -36.39 7.98 1.13
C GLN A 315 -36.72 9.47 1.27
N SER A 316 -37.19 9.94 2.43
CA SER A 316 -37.46 11.36 2.66
C SER A 316 -36.21 12.24 2.57
N ILE A 317 -35.05 11.74 3.05
CA ILE A 317 -33.77 12.43 2.90
C ILE A 317 -33.38 12.50 1.42
N TRP A 318 -33.50 11.39 0.70
CA TRP A 318 -33.23 11.38 -0.74
C TRP A 318 -34.20 12.25 -1.54
N GLU A 319 -35.47 12.32 -1.17
CA GLU A 319 -36.48 13.16 -1.84
C GLU A 319 -36.12 14.64 -1.78
N GLU A 320 -35.59 15.12 -0.65
CA GLU A 320 -35.10 16.49 -0.48
C GLU A 320 -33.92 16.80 -1.42
N PHE A 321 -32.93 15.90 -1.48
CA PHE A 321 -31.65 16.19 -2.16
C PHE A 321 -31.58 15.76 -3.63
N LEU A 322 -32.41 14.82 -4.09
CA LEU A 322 -32.42 14.38 -5.50
C LEU A 322 -32.56 15.53 -6.52
N PRO A 323 -33.40 16.55 -6.29
CA PRO A 323 -33.50 17.72 -7.16
C PRO A 323 -32.26 18.63 -7.16
N TRP A 324 -31.36 18.49 -6.18
CA TRP A 324 -30.13 19.30 -6.09
C TRP A 324 -29.01 18.73 -6.96
N PHE A 325 -29.06 17.42 -7.21
CA PHE A 325 -27.98 16.67 -7.84
C PHE A 325 -28.04 16.76 -9.36
N ASN A 326 -27.19 17.61 -9.95
CA ASN A 326 -27.05 17.82 -11.40
C ASN A 326 -26.19 16.74 -12.07
N THR A 327 -26.48 15.49 -11.76
CA THR A 327 -25.81 14.30 -12.31
C THR A 327 -26.82 13.21 -12.65
N LYS A 328 -26.48 12.36 -13.62
CA LYS A 328 -27.24 11.17 -14.00
C LYS A 328 -27.07 10.00 -13.02
N GLU A 329 -26.07 10.09 -12.15
CA GLU A 329 -25.69 9.00 -11.24
C GLU A 329 -25.43 9.53 -9.84
N VAL A 330 -25.92 8.80 -8.85
CA VAL A 330 -25.75 9.10 -7.42
C VAL A 330 -25.28 7.84 -6.70
N HIS A 331 -24.50 7.99 -5.64
CA HIS A 331 -24.02 6.87 -4.84
C HIS A 331 -24.88 6.74 -3.57
N ILE A 332 -25.33 5.54 -3.23
CA ILE A 332 -26.10 5.31 -2.00
C ILE A 332 -25.24 4.68 -0.89
N GLY A 333 -23.93 4.53 -1.16
CA GLY A 333 -22.98 3.92 -0.24
C GLY A 333 -23.16 2.41 -0.18
N ALA A 334 -23.73 1.96 0.94
CA ALA A 334 -24.16 0.58 1.16
C ALA A 334 -23.00 -0.41 1.33
N ASP A 335 -21.87 0.06 1.85
CA ASP A 335 -20.73 -0.74 2.28
C ASP A 335 -20.88 -1.27 3.72
N GLU A 336 -19.95 -2.17 4.07
CA GLU A 336 -19.71 -2.71 5.43
C GLU A 336 -20.95 -3.13 6.25
N TYR A 337 -21.99 -3.60 5.57
CA TYR A 337 -23.21 -4.09 6.21
C TYR A 337 -23.11 -5.57 6.61
N ASP A 338 -23.95 -6.01 7.56
CA ASP A 338 -23.92 -7.38 8.08
C ASP A 338 -24.35 -8.40 7.00
N ALA A 339 -23.42 -9.25 6.58
CA ALA A 339 -23.64 -10.30 5.58
C ALA A 339 -24.71 -11.32 5.99
N GLU A 340 -25.01 -11.49 7.28
CA GLU A 340 -26.13 -12.35 7.73
C GLU A 340 -27.50 -11.75 7.41
N LEU A 341 -27.56 -10.44 7.15
CA LEU A 341 -28.75 -9.67 6.76
C LEU A 341 -28.78 -9.36 5.25
N ALA A 342 -28.03 -10.12 4.44
CA ALA A 342 -27.87 -9.90 3.00
C ALA A 342 -29.20 -9.75 2.23
N ASP A 343 -30.23 -10.54 2.54
CA ASP A 343 -31.49 -10.45 1.81
C ASP A 343 -32.25 -9.12 2.07
N ASP A 344 -32.16 -8.59 3.30
CA ASP A 344 -32.78 -7.32 3.66
C ASP A 344 -32.00 -6.15 3.05
N TYR A 345 -30.66 -6.27 3.06
CA TYR A 345 -29.76 -5.37 2.34
C TYR A 345 -30.08 -5.30 0.84
N ILE A 346 -30.13 -6.43 0.14
CA ILE A 346 -30.46 -6.49 -1.29
C ILE A 346 -31.84 -5.89 -1.56
N THR A 347 -32.82 -6.19 -0.70
CA THR A 347 -34.17 -5.62 -0.81
C THR A 347 -34.14 -4.09 -0.68
N PHE A 348 -33.38 -3.57 0.28
CA PHE A 348 -33.21 -2.13 0.50
C PHE A 348 -32.55 -1.45 -0.71
N VAL A 349 -31.39 -1.95 -1.17
CA VAL A 349 -30.66 -1.41 -2.32
C VAL A 349 -31.55 -1.37 -3.56
N ASN A 350 -32.26 -2.47 -3.85
CA ASN A 350 -33.16 -2.53 -5.01
C ASN A 350 -34.33 -1.54 -4.89
N LYS A 351 -34.91 -1.39 -3.71
CA LYS A 351 -35.99 -0.40 -3.49
C LYS A 351 -35.49 1.03 -3.60
N MET A 352 -34.31 1.35 -3.05
CA MET A 352 -33.69 2.67 -3.17
C MET A 352 -33.33 3.00 -4.62
N SER A 353 -32.72 2.07 -5.33
CA SER A 353 -32.39 2.23 -6.76
C SER A 353 -33.63 2.51 -7.61
N ARG A 354 -34.72 1.75 -7.40
CA ARG A 354 -36.00 2.00 -8.09
C ARG A 354 -36.62 3.33 -7.70
N PHE A 355 -36.60 3.69 -6.42
CA PHE A 355 -37.09 4.99 -5.94
C PHE A 355 -36.36 6.13 -6.64
N ILE A 356 -35.03 6.17 -6.55
CA ILE A 356 -34.17 7.18 -7.17
C ILE A 356 -34.42 7.26 -8.69
N ASN A 357 -34.55 6.12 -9.35
CA ASN A 357 -34.83 6.08 -10.79
C ASN A 357 -36.23 6.62 -11.12
N SER A 358 -37.26 6.22 -10.37
CA SER A 358 -38.64 6.67 -10.62
C SER A 358 -38.86 8.14 -10.28
N THR A 359 -38.13 8.68 -9.29
CA THR A 359 -38.28 10.06 -8.82
C THR A 359 -37.50 11.04 -9.67
N ALA A 360 -36.27 10.69 -10.09
CA ALA A 360 -35.36 11.65 -10.73
C ALA A 360 -34.67 11.13 -12.01
N ASN A 361 -35.01 9.93 -12.48
CA ASN A 361 -34.39 9.27 -13.64
C ASN A 361 -32.85 9.17 -13.53
N LYS A 362 -32.36 8.90 -12.31
CA LYS A 362 -30.93 8.68 -12.03
C LYS A 362 -30.65 7.19 -11.85
N ARG A 363 -29.41 6.76 -12.12
CA ARG A 363 -28.92 5.43 -11.73
C ARG A 363 -28.20 5.51 -10.39
N SER A 364 -28.26 4.41 -9.64
CA SER A 364 -27.55 4.29 -8.36
C SER A 364 -26.22 3.56 -8.53
N ARG A 365 -25.21 4.05 -7.82
CA ARG A 365 -23.95 3.36 -7.51
C ARG A 365 -23.99 2.85 -6.07
N ILE A 366 -23.32 1.73 -5.83
CA ILE A 366 -23.02 1.22 -4.49
C ILE A 366 -21.57 0.77 -4.42
N TRP A 367 -21.03 0.74 -3.21
CA TRP A 367 -19.82 -0.02 -2.94
C TRP A 367 -20.10 -1.51 -3.11
N GLY A 368 -19.13 -2.23 -3.66
CA GLY A 368 -19.21 -3.68 -3.76
C GLY A 368 -19.13 -4.31 -2.37
N THR A 369 -20.23 -4.91 -1.92
CA THR A 369 -20.40 -5.50 -0.59
C THR A 369 -20.50 -7.04 -0.70
N HIS A 370 -20.26 -7.77 0.39
CA HIS A 370 -20.48 -9.22 0.41
C HIS A 370 -21.92 -9.55 0.81
N GLU A 371 -22.80 -9.80 -0.18
CA GLU A 371 -24.22 -10.14 0.06
C GLU A 371 -24.60 -11.61 -0.24
N PRO A 372 -24.22 -12.60 0.59
CA PRO A 372 -24.55 -14.01 0.36
C PRO A 372 -26.05 -14.31 0.64
N SER A 373 -26.92 -13.99 -0.32
CA SER A 373 -28.36 -14.17 -0.22
C SER A 373 -28.78 -15.62 0.07
N LYS A 374 -29.63 -15.81 1.09
CA LYS A 374 -30.24 -17.11 1.43
C LYS A 374 -31.48 -17.39 0.57
N ARG A 375 -32.10 -16.33 0.03
CA ARG A 375 -33.28 -16.39 -0.85
C ARG A 375 -32.94 -16.35 -2.34
N ASN A 376 -31.65 -16.44 -2.70
CA ASN A 376 -31.16 -16.33 -4.08
C ASN A 376 -31.60 -15.00 -4.76
N GLN A 377 -31.69 -13.93 -3.98
CA GLN A 377 -31.91 -12.58 -4.46
C GLN A 377 -30.60 -12.00 -4.98
N THR A 378 -30.71 -11.08 -5.94
CA THR A 378 -29.56 -10.34 -6.47
C THR A 378 -29.90 -8.87 -6.57
N ILE A 379 -28.87 -8.03 -6.58
CA ILE A 379 -29.01 -6.60 -6.80
C ILE A 379 -29.44 -6.36 -8.25
N ASP A 380 -30.35 -5.40 -8.48
CA ASP A 380 -30.85 -5.04 -9.80
C ASP A 380 -29.66 -4.66 -10.72
N LYS A 381 -29.62 -5.22 -11.95
CA LYS A 381 -28.48 -5.04 -12.89
C LYS A 381 -28.29 -3.60 -13.39
N ASN A 382 -29.26 -2.72 -13.11
CA ASN A 382 -29.14 -1.30 -13.39
C ASN A 382 -28.29 -0.56 -12.36
N VAL A 383 -28.01 -1.16 -11.20
CA VAL A 383 -27.07 -0.63 -10.19
C VAL A 383 -25.63 -0.83 -10.66
N ILE A 384 -24.81 0.20 -10.49
CA ILE A 384 -23.38 0.18 -10.80
C ILE A 384 -22.64 -0.21 -9.52
N ILE A 385 -21.67 -1.11 -9.62
CA ILE A 385 -20.90 -1.57 -8.46
C ILE A 385 -19.50 -0.94 -8.49
N GLN A 386 -19.18 -0.14 -7.50
CA GLN A 386 -17.84 0.38 -7.27
C GLN A 386 -17.08 -0.62 -6.40
N HIS A 387 -16.24 -1.43 -7.04
CA HIS A 387 -15.50 -2.48 -6.37
C HIS A 387 -14.32 -1.86 -5.60
N TRP A 388 -14.23 -2.16 -4.32
CA TRP A 388 -13.17 -1.63 -3.45
C TRP A 388 -12.30 -2.69 -2.78
N GLN A 389 -12.74 -3.94 -2.67
CA GLN A 389 -11.94 -4.99 -2.05
C GLN A 389 -12.35 -6.40 -2.51
N TYR A 390 -11.38 -7.25 -2.88
CA TYR A 390 -11.60 -8.68 -3.21
C TYR A 390 -12.19 -9.55 -2.08
N GLY A 391 -12.28 -9.03 -0.86
CA GLY A 391 -12.98 -9.66 0.27
C GLY A 391 -14.48 -9.41 0.30
N GLN A 392 -14.92 -8.34 -0.35
CA GLN A 392 -16.31 -7.89 -0.34
C GLN A 392 -17.02 -8.29 -1.64
N SER A 393 -16.39 -8.07 -2.78
CA SER A 393 -16.93 -8.45 -4.07
C SER A 393 -15.82 -8.99 -4.99
N ASP A 394 -16.19 -9.69 -6.07
CA ASP A 394 -15.25 -10.13 -7.10
C ASP A 394 -15.60 -9.38 -8.40
N PRO A 395 -14.77 -8.45 -8.88
CA PRO A 395 -15.08 -7.59 -10.02
C PRO A 395 -15.17 -8.39 -11.33
N VAL A 396 -14.41 -9.48 -11.44
CA VAL A 396 -14.48 -10.39 -12.59
C VAL A 396 -15.80 -11.15 -12.59
N GLN A 397 -16.27 -11.57 -11.42
CA GLN A 397 -17.57 -12.22 -11.30
C GLN A 397 -18.74 -11.23 -11.50
N LEU A 398 -18.64 -10.01 -10.96
CA LEU A 398 -19.65 -8.96 -11.15
C LEU A 398 -19.89 -8.65 -12.63
N VAL A 399 -18.82 -8.52 -13.42
CA VAL A 399 -18.93 -8.31 -14.87
C VAL A 399 -19.59 -9.51 -15.56
N LYS A 400 -19.22 -10.75 -15.20
CA LYS A 400 -19.87 -11.97 -15.72
C LYS A 400 -21.36 -12.02 -15.38
N ASP A 401 -21.71 -11.53 -14.19
CA ASP A 401 -23.09 -11.47 -13.71
C ASP A 401 -23.86 -10.27 -14.29
N GLY A 402 -23.22 -9.46 -15.14
CA GLY A 402 -23.87 -8.41 -15.92
C GLY A 402 -23.92 -7.03 -15.25
N TYR A 403 -23.11 -6.77 -14.23
CA TYR A 403 -23.00 -5.46 -13.59
C TYR A 403 -22.00 -4.56 -14.30
N ASP A 404 -22.29 -3.26 -14.34
CA ASP A 404 -21.28 -2.25 -14.65
C ASP A 404 -20.40 -2.03 -13.42
N VAL A 405 -19.08 -1.97 -13.59
CA VAL A 405 -18.10 -1.92 -12.50
C VAL A 405 -17.18 -0.70 -12.63
N ILE A 406 -16.88 -0.08 -11.49
CA ILE A 406 -15.83 0.94 -11.32
C ILE A 406 -14.73 0.36 -10.42
N ASN A 407 -13.47 0.53 -10.81
CA ASN A 407 -12.32 0.08 -10.03
C ASN A 407 -11.93 1.11 -8.96
N SER A 408 -12.09 0.73 -7.70
CA SER A 408 -11.60 1.47 -6.54
C SER A 408 -10.87 0.53 -5.58
N GLU A 409 -10.20 -0.51 -6.11
CA GLU A 409 -9.53 -1.51 -5.28
C GLU A 409 -8.56 -0.84 -4.31
N ASP A 410 -8.80 -1.11 -3.03
CA ASP A 410 -8.22 -0.42 -1.90
C ASP A 410 -6.68 -0.47 -1.88
N TRP A 411 -6.10 -1.57 -2.36
CA TRP A 411 -4.65 -1.73 -2.41
C TRP A 411 -3.98 -0.63 -3.23
N TRP A 412 -4.45 -0.26 -4.42
CA TRP A 412 -3.81 0.82 -5.18
C TRP A 412 -4.49 2.18 -4.97
N ALA A 413 -5.81 2.18 -4.74
CA ALA A 413 -6.65 3.36 -4.86
C ALA A 413 -6.75 4.20 -3.58
N TYR A 414 -6.52 3.60 -2.40
CA TYR A 414 -6.88 4.22 -1.13
C TYR A 414 -5.71 4.92 -0.45
N THR A 415 -6.06 6.03 0.18
CA THR A 415 -5.26 6.79 1.16
C THR A 415 -6.09 6.96 2.42
N SER A 416 -5.48 6.79 3.59
CA SER A 416 -6.11 7.08 4.87
C SER A 416 -5.28 8.18 5.56
N LEU A 417 -5.87 9.36 5.70
CA LEU A 417 -5.16 10.52 6.21
C LEU A 417 -4.73 10.30 7.65
N LYS A 418 -3.47 10.63 7.94
CA LYS A 418 -2.79 10.27 9.20
C LYS A 418 -2.98 8.79 9.51
N ASN A 419 -2.71 7.95 8.51
CA ASN A 419 -2.90 6.50 8.51
C ASN A 419 -2.71 5.80 9.87
N ASP A 420 -3.74 5.08 10.29
CA ASP A 420 -3.68 3.98 11.27
C ASP A 420 -4.46 2.73 10.81
N HIS A 421 -5.05 2.81 9.62
CA HIS A 421 -6.03 1.86 9.10
C HIS A 421 -5.34 0.70 8.38
N MET A 422 -5.61 -0.50 8.89
CA MET A 422 -5.04 -1.76 8.42
C MET A 422 -6.15 -2.80 8.31
N PRO A 423 -7.12 -2.64 7.39
CA PRO A 423 -8.16 -3.63 7.27
C PRO A 423 -7.58 -4.74 6.40
N ILE A 424 -7.20 -5.85 7.02
CA ILE A 424 -7.13 -7.12 6.32
C ILE A 424 -5.91 -7.19 5.36
N LEU A 425 -5.01 -8.14 5.62
CA LEU A 425 -3.91 -8.43 4.70
C LEU A 425 -4.48 -8.60 3.27
N PRO A 426 -3.90 -7.90 2.27
CA PRO A 426 -2.48 -7.52 2.23
C PRO A 426 -2.14 -6.02 2.33
N ALA A 427 -3.08 -5.07 2.32
CA ALA A 427 -2.75 -3.65 2.10
C ALA A 427 -2.78 -2.78 3.38
N ARG A 428 -1.70 -2.02 3.63
CA ARG A 428 -1.78 -0.81 4.46
C ARG A 428 -2.30 0.33 3.58
N TYR A 429 -3.24 1.15 4.07
CA TYR A 429 -3.61 2.39 3.38
C TYR A 429 -2.59 3.47 3.75
N PRO A 430 -1.74 3.93 2.83
CA PRO A 430 -0.72 4.92 3.15
C PRO A 430 -1.33 6.28 3.51
N GLN A 431 -0.57 7.12 4.22
CA GLN A 431 -0.96 8.50 4.52
C GLN A 431 -0.94 9.39 3.27
N PHE A 432 0.00 9.13 2.36
CA PHE A 432 0.13 9.78 1.07
C PHE A 432 -0.09 8.75 -0.03
N PHE A 433 -0.63 9.17 -1.18
CA PHE A 433 -0.88 8.25 -2.29
C PHE A 433 0.42 7.53 -2.71
N ASN A 434 0.37 6.20 -2.83
CA ASN A 434 1.53 5.40 -3.16
C ASN A 434 1.64 5.22 -4.68
N GLU A 435 2.39 6.11 -5.31
CA GLU A 435 2.62 6.12 -6.77
C GLU A 435 3.28 4.84 -7.28
N SER A 436 4.13 4.19 -6.48
CA SER A 436 4.78 2.94 -6.87
C SER A 436 3.76 1.84 -7.17
N ARG A 437 2.57 1.85 -6.56
CA ARG A 437 1.49 0.90 -6.87
C ARG A 437 0.86 1.13 -8.25
N VAL A 438 1.02 2.33 -8.81
CA VAL A 438 0.57 2.67 -10.16
C VAL A 438 1.69 2.45 -11.18
N PHE A 439 2.94 2.75 -10.86
CA PHE A 439 4.08 2.49 -11.75
C PHE A 439 4.44 1.00 -11.84
N ASN A 440 4.29 0.27 -10.73
CA ASN A 440 4.70 -1.13 -10.57
C ASN A 440 3.55 -1.95 -9.95
N PHE A 441 2.42 -2.06 -10.67
CA PHE A 441 1.25 -2.81 -10.23
C PHE A 441 1.60 -4.26 -9.88
N ALA A 442 0.98 -4.78 -8.82
CA ALA A 442 1.26 -6.11 -8.28
C ALA A 442 2.75 -6.31 -7.88
N ASP A 443 3.44 -5.22 -7.53
CA ASP A 443 4.88 -5.17 -7.24
C ASP A 443 5.73 -5.76 -8.38
N LYS A 444 5.25 -5.64 -9.63
CA LYS A 444 5.99 -6.06 -10.82
C LYS A 444 6.53 -4.84 -11.55
N GLU A 445 7.86 -4.83 -11.71
CA GLU A 445 8.59 -3.81 -12.46
C GLU A 445 7.96 -3.62 -13.86
N GLU A 446 7.81 -2.36 -14.25
CA GLU A 446 7.26 -1.92 -15.54
C GLU A 446 5.78 -2.24 -15.83
N TRP A 447 5.06 -2.94 -14.92
CA TRP A 447 3.62 -3.11 -15.05
C TRP A 447 2.90 -1.86 -14.54
N GLN A 448 2.78 -0.85 -15.40
CA GLN A 448 1.98 0.32 -15.06
C GLN A 448 0.50 -0.03 -15.04
N TRP A 449 -0.13 0.26 -13.90
CA TRP A 449 -1.54 0.04 -13.65
C TRP A 449 -2.43 0.67 -14.75
N THR A 450 -3.52 -0.02 -15.05
CA THR A 450 -4.66 0.46 -15.82
C THR A 450 -5.96 0.21 -15.04
N PRO A 451 -7.07 0.90 -15.35
CA PRO A 451 -8.35 0.61 -14.71
C PRO A 451 -8.84 -0.84 -14.81
N ALA A 452 -8.32 -1.65 -15.74
CA ALA A 452 -8.63 -3.08 -15.87
C ALA A 452 -7.85 -3.98 -14.89
N ASP A 453 -6.85 -3.42 -14.20
CA ASP A 453 -6.03 -4.09 -13.20
C ASP A 453 -6.66 -3.92 -11.81
N PHE A 454 -7.17 -5.03 -11.28
CA PHE A 454 -7.84 -5.16 -10.00
C PHE A 454 -6.99 -5.95 -8.99
N ASN A 455 -6.65 -7.22 -9.25
CA ASN A 455 -6.05 -8.07 -8.21
C ASN A 455 -4.51 -8.03 -8.21
N PRO A 456 -3.85 -7.42 -7.21
CA PRO A 456 -2.39 -7.38 -7.16
C PRO A 456 -1.77 -8.71 -6.70
N VAL A 457 -2.54 -9.61 -6.08
CA VAL A 457 -2.01 -10.88 -5.53
C VAL A 457 -2.15 -12.02 -6.54
N ASN A 458 -3.38 -12.24 -7.02
CA ASN A 458 -3.67 -13.20 -8.07
C ASN A 458 -3.75 -12.47 -9.40
N THR A 459 -2.59 -12.26 -10.02
CA THR A 459 -2.47 -11.46 -11.24
C THR A 459 -3.20 -12.03 -12.46
N SER A 460 -3.81 -13.22 -12.35
CA SER A 460 -4.72 -13.78 -13.37
C SER A 460 -6.15 -13.25 -13.29
N LEU A 461 -6.55 -12.64 -12.18
CA LEU A 461 -7.88 -12.08 -11.95
C LEU A 461 -7.95 -10.60 -12.32
N GLN A 462 -7.65 -10.29 -13.58
CA GLN A 462 -7.86 -8.95 -14.15
C GLN A 462 -9.04 -8.97 -15.11
N LEU A 463 -9.61 -7.80 -15.37
CA LEU A 463 -10.48 -7.63 -16.54
C LEU A 463 -9.62 -7.42 -17.79
N LYS A 464 -10.23 -7.56 -18.96
CA LYS A 464 -9.59 -7.10 -20.19
C LYS A 464 -9.76 -5.59 -20.31
N SER A 465 -8.79 -4.91 -20.91
CA SER A 465 -8.85 -3.47 -21.13
C SER A 465 -10.05 -3.03 -21.99
N ASP A 466 -10.55 -3.91 -22.84
CA ASP A 466 -11.71 -3.67 -23.73
C ASP A 466 -13.06 -4.09 -23.10
N GLU A 467 -13.09 -4.44 -21.81
CA GLU A 467 -14.32 -4.86 -21.13
C GLU A 467 -15.38 -3.74 -21.13
N LYS A 468 -16.53 -4.02 -21.74
CA LYS A 468 -17.59 -3.03 -22.00
C LYS A 468 -18.32 -2.55 -20.74
N ARG A 469 -18.30 -3.38 -19.69
CA ARG A 469 -18.92 -3.09 -18.39
C ARG A 469 -17.97 -2.45 -17.40
N LEU A 470 -16.68 -2.44 -17.68
CA LEU A 470 -15.70 -1.67 -16.93
C LEU A 470 -15.79 -0.21 -17.36
N ARG A 471 -16.11 0.68 -16.42
CA ARG A 471 -16.28 2.11 -16.71
C ARG A 471 -14.99 2.90 -16.59
N GLY A 472 -14.10 2.45 -15.70
CA GLY A 472 -12.87 3.13 -15.34
C GLY A 472 -12.59 2.97 -13.85
N ALA A 473 -12.04 4.00 -13.22
CA ALA A 473 -11.54 3.91 -11.86
C ALA A 473 -11.80 5.16 -11.02
N THR A 474 -11.77 5.02 -9.70
CA THR A 474 -11.88 6.13 -8.74
C THR A 474 -10.94 5.88 -7.56
N LEU A 475 -9.99 6.81 -7.33
CA LEU A 475 -9.13 6.81 -6.14
C LEU A 475 -9.84 7.46 -4.95
N ALA A 476 -9.46 7.13 -3.71
CA ALA A 476 -10.17 7.60 -2.52
C ALA A 476 -9.23 8.05 -1.39
N ALA A 477 -9.62 9.15 -0.73
CA ALA A 477 -9.00 9.62 0.50
C ALA A 477 -10.00 9.60 1.65
N TRP A 478 -9.69 8.81 2.67
CA TRP A 478 -10.50 8.61 3.86
C TRP A 478 -9.95 9.38 5.06
N ASN A 479 -10.83 9.92 5.89
CA ASN A 479 -10.49 10.65 7.12
C ASN A 479 -10.76 9.78 8.37
N ASP A 480 -10.21 8.57 8.39
CA ASP A 480 -10.48 7.57 9.44
C ASP A 480 -10.08 8.00 10.85
N ASN A 481 -9.15 8.96 10.97
CA ASN A 481 -8.67 9.50 12.23
C ASN A 481 -9.51 10.68 12.75
N GLY A 482 -10.55 11.07 12.01
CA GLY A 482 -11.57 12.00 12.46
C GLY A 482 -11.36 13.43 11.98
N PRO A 483 -12.29 14.34 12.34
CA PRO A 483 -12.39 15.69 11.79
C PRO A 483 -11.22 16.61 12.20
N ASP A 484 -10.60 16.35 13.36
CA ASP A 484 -9.50 17.10 13.95
C ASP A 484 -8.13 16.50 13.61
N ALA A 485 -8.06 15.37 12.91
CA ALA A 485 -6.78 14.73 12.59
C ALA A 485 -6.01 15.46 11.48
N THR A 486 -6.70 16.23 10.64
CA THR A 486 -6.14 16.92 9.48
C THR A 486 -6.74 18.30 9.29
N THR A 487 -6.01 19.15 8.59
CA THR A 487 -6.58 20.35 7.95
C THR A 487 -7.19 20.02 6.58
N GLN A 488 -8.03 20.89 6.04
CA GLN A 488 -8.54 20.71 4.67
C GLN A 488 -7.42 20.54 3.62
N LEU A 489 -6.35 21.33 3.71
CA LEU A 489 -5.23 21.28 2.76
C LEU A 489 -4.36 20.02 2.89
N GLU A 490 -4.28 19.39 4.06
CA GLU A 490 -3.61 18.09 4.19
C GLU A 490 -4.29 17.00 3.36
N ALA A 491 -5.61 17.08 3.14
CA ALA A 491 -6.33 16.18 2.23
C ALA A 491 -5.94 16.38 0.76
N TYR A 492 -5.68 17.62 0.35
CA TYR A 492 -5.10 17.90 -0.96
C TYR A 492 -3.72 17.27 -1.08
N TYR A 493 -2.82 17.51 -0.10
CA TYR A 493 -1.46 16.98 -0.16
C TYR A 493 -1.39 15.45 -0.18
N SER A 494 -2.33 14.75 0.46
CA SER A 494 -2.38 13.28 0.39
C SER A 494 -2.77 12.74 -0.99
N MET A 495 -3.58 13.48 -1.76
CA MET A 495 -4.11 13.04 -3.06
C MET A 495 -3.43 13.69 -4.26
N ARG A 496 -2.70 14.79 -4.08
CA ARG A 496 -2.12 15.64 -5.14
C ARG A 496 -1.50 14.80 -6.25
N ARG A 497 -0.55 13.95 -5.87
CA ARG A 497 0.19 13.07 -6.78
C ARG A 497 -0.69 11.98 -7.39
N GLY A 498 -1.57 11.36 -6.60
CA GLY A 498 -2.52 10.36 -7.08
C GLY A 498 -3.44 10.86 -8.18
N ILE A 499 -4.02 12.06 -8.04
CA ILE A 499 -4.88 12.68 -9.06
C ILE A 499 -4.16 12.81 -10.40
N ALA A 500 -2.90 13.25 -10.40
CA ALA A 500 -2.13 13.42 -11.63
C ALA A 500 -1.79 12.06 -12.28
N VAL A 501 -1.21 11.14 -11.52
CA VAL A 501 -0.71 9.86 -12.04
C VAL A 501 -1.85 8.92 -12.44
N VAL A 502 -2.91 8.81 -11.62
CA VAL A 502 -4.08 7.99 -11.93
C VAL A 502 -4.86 8.59 -13.10
N GLY A 503 -5.01 9.92 -13.16
CA GLY A 503 -5.61 10.61 -14.30
C GLY A 503 -4.85 10.32 -15.59
N GLY A 504 -3.51 10.41 -15.52
CA GLY A 504 -2.61 10.03 -16.60
C GLY A 504 -2.79 8.60 -17.10
N ARG A 505 -2.77 7.62 -16.19
CA ARG A 505 -2.90 6.20 -16.51
C ARG A 505 -4.30 5.79 -16.96
N ALA A 506 -5.35 6.35 -16.37
CA ALA A 506 -6.72 6.08 -16.78
C ALA A 506 -7.06 6.74 -18.13
N TRP A 507 -6.41 7.85 -18.46
CA TRP A 507 -6.48 8.46 -19.79
C TRP A 507 -5.75 7.63 -20.84
N SER A 508 -4.50 7.22 -20.59
CA SER A 508 -3.74 6.41 -21.54
C SER A 508 -4.28 4.98 -21.69
N GLY A 509 -4.73 4.35 -20.60
CA GLY A 509 -5.13 2.94 -20.58
C GLY A 509 -3.99 2.00 -21.01
N SER A 510 -4.34 0.86 -21.62
CA SER A 510 -3.33 -0.07 -22.16
C SER A 510 -2.87 0.29 -23.58
N ARG A 511 -3.68 1.07 -24.30
CA ARG A 511 -3.40 1.54 -25.67
C ARG A 511 -2.48 2.75 -25.77
N GLY A 512 -2.40 3.57 -24.73
CA GLY A 512 -1.65 4.84 -24.74
C GLY A 512 -0.24 4.73 -24.16
N PRO A 513 0.57 5.79 -24.30
CA PRO A 513 1.92 5.82 -23.76
C PRO A 513 1.95 5.61 -22.24
N LYS A 514 2.99 4.92 -21.77
CA LYS A 514 3.33 4.82 -20.35
C LYS A 514 3.80 6.17 -19.82
N LEU A 515 3.63 6.41 -18.53
CA LEU A 515 4.24 7.56 -17.84
C LEU A 515 5.72 7.27 -17.61
N LEU A 516 6.59 8.28 -17.66
CA LEU A 516 8.01 8.13 -17.37
C LEU A 516 8.24 8.36 -15.88
N GLU A 517 8.63 7.32 -15.14
CA GLU A 517 8.82 7.41 -13.68
C GLU A 517 9.88 8.47 -13.31
N GLU A 518 10.96 8.55 -14.08
CA GLU A 518 12.08 9.48 -13.86
C GLU A 518 11.68 10.97 -13.86
N THR A 519 10.66 11.34 -14.63
CA THR A 519 10.25 12.74 -14.85
C THR A 519 8.88 13.07 -14.27
N SER A 520 8.07 12.04 -13.94
CA SER A 520 6.69 12.22 -13.46
C SER A 520 6.64 13.07 -12.19
N ASP A 521 7.52 12.80 -11.21
CA ASP A 521 7.60 13.56 -9.96
C ASP A 521 7.81 15.06 -10.21
N THR A 522 8.81 15.38 -11.02
CA THR A 522 9.15 16.77 -11.35
C THR A 522 8.03 17.45 -12.14
N SER A 523 7.35 16.71 -13.02
CA SER A 523 6.25 17.21 -13.84
C SER A 523 5.01 17.50 -12.99
N VAL A 524 4.64 16.59 -12.08
CA VAL A 524 3.53 16.81 -11.15
C VAL A 524 3.78 18.03 -10.28
N ASP A 525 4.97 18.15 -9.69
CA ASP A 525 5.29 19.29 -8.82
C ASP A 525 5.36 20.61 -9.60
N PHE A 526 5.86 20.58 -10.85
CA PHE A 526 5.89 21.74 -11.73
C PHE A 526 4.48 22.25 -12.08
N TYR A 527 3.59 21.35 -12.52
CA TYR A 527 2.25 21.72 -12.95
C TYR A 527 1.28 22.03 -11.80
N SER A 528 1.41 21.35 -10.66
CA SER A 528 0.47 21.52 -9.53
C SER A 528 0.38 22.97 -9.07
N LEU A 529 1.53 23.63 -8.98
CA LEU A 529 1.66 25.04 -8.58
C LEU A 529 1.13 26.03 -9.64
N ARG A 530 0.91 25.56 -10.88
CA ARG A 530 0.62 26.38 -12.07
C ARG A 530 -0.72 26.05 -12.71
N ALA A 531 -1.44 25.05 -12.21
CA ALA A 531 -2.79 24.73 -12.66
C ALA A 531 -3.70 25.94 -12.39
N PRO A 532 -4.45 26.42 -13.39
CA PRO A 532 -5.21 27.66 -13.28
C PRO A 532 -6.43 27.51 -12.36
N ASP A 533 -6.87 28.64 -11.78
CA ASP A 533 -8.09 28.74 -10.98
C ASP A 533 -8.14 27.87 -9.72
N GLN A 534 -6.98 27.71 -9.11
CA GLN A 534 -6.77 27.15 -7.78
C GLN A 534 -5.47 27.70 -7.20
N ASN A 535 -5.36 27.72 -5.87
CA ASN A 535 -4.11 27.98 -5.16
C ASN A 535 -3.97 27.04 -3.94
N LEU A 536 -4.14 25.73 -4.14
CA LEU A 536 -4.10 24.72 -3.07
C LEU A 536 -2.73 24.63 -2.38
N ASP A 537 -1.65 24.95 -3.10
CA ASP A 537 -0.31 25.08 -2.52
C ASP A 537 -0.07 26.44 -1.84
N ARG A 538 -1.04 27.36 -1.87
CA ARG A 538 -0.96 28.71 -1.28
C ARG A 538 0.36 29.40 -1.62
N VAL A 539 0.67 29.45 -2.91
CA VAL A 539 1.92 30.00 -3.45
C VAL A 539 1.92 31.53 -3.29
N LEU A 540 3.06 32.07 -2.86
CA LEU A 540 3.34 33.51 -2.85
C LEU A 540 4.41 33.85 -3.88
N SER A 541 4.31 35.04 -4.47
CA SER A 541 5.31 35.59 -5.39
C SER A 541 6.65 35.82 -4.66
N LEU A 542 7.75 35.34 -5.23
CA LEU A 542 9.09 35.47 -4.63
C LEU A 542 9.56 36.93 -4.58
N GLY A 543 10.04 37.38 -3.40
CA GLY A 543 10.83 38.59 -3.25
C GLY A 543 12.30 38.39 -3.67
N ALA A 544 13.01 39.48 -3.97
CA ALA A 544 14.32 39.47 -4.64
C ALA A 544 15.48 38.75 -3.90
N ASN A 545 15.31 38.37 -2.62
CA ASN A 545 16.38 37.82 -1.76
C ASN A 545 16.02 36.50 -1.05
N GLY A 546 15.01 35.75 -1.51
CA GLY A 546 14.58 34.50 -0.87
C GLY A 546 13.68 34.66 0.37
N THR A 547 13.67 35.84 1.00
CA THR A 547 12.61 36.28 1.91
C THR A 547 11.35 36.59 1.12
N LEU A 548 10.25 35.91 1.45
CA LEU A 548 8.94 36.09 0.83
C LEU A 548 8.19 37.28 1.43
N VAL A 549 8.17 37.36 2.76
CA VAL A 549 7.48 38.43 3.51
C VAL A 549 8.39 38.86 4.66
N SER A 550 8.56 40.18 4.83
CA SER A 550 9.27 40.76 5.96
C SER A 550 8.50 41.97 6.48
N TRP A 551 8.23 41.99 7.78
CA TRP A 551 7.50 43.06 8.44
C TRP A 551 8.09 43.35 9.81
N THR A 552 8.12 44.63 10.20
CA THR A 552 8.53 45.10 11.52
C THR A 552 7.59 46.21 11.94
N ARG A 553 7.14 46.17 13.20
CA ARG A 553 6.20 47.13 13.77
C ARG A 553 6.79 48.53 13.77
N SER A 554 6.03 49.48 13.24
CA SER A 554 6.37 50.89 13.22
C SER A 554 5.66 51.65 14.34
N GLY A 555 6.22 52.79 14.79
CA GLY A 555 5.61 53.62 15.82
C GLY A 555 4.26 54.25 15.43
N GLY A 556 3.86 54.15 14.15
CA GLY A 556 2.55 54.58 13.64
C GLY A 556 1.53 53.45 13.51
N ASP A 557 1.93 52.19 13.75
CA ASP A 557 1.05 51.04 13.61
C ASP A 557 0.02 51.00 14.75
N GLY A 558 -1.23 50.71 14.39
CA GLY A 558 -2.29 50.47 15.35
C GLY A 558 -2.09 49.18 16.14
N LYS A 559 -3.04 48.89 17.03
CA LYS A 559 -3.12 47.57 17.72
C LYS A 559 -3.33 46.41 16.74
N GLU A 560 -3.86 46.74 15.57
CA GLU A 560 -4.18 45.86 14.46
C GLU A 560 -3.40 46.32 13.22
N VAL A 561 -2.81 45.38 12.50
CA VAL A 561 -2.03 45.61 11.29
C VAL A 561 -2.49 44.63 10.20
N HIS A 562 -2.81 45.14 9.02
CA HIS A 562 -3.20 44.32 7.87
C HIS A 562 -2.00 44.17 6.92
N LEU A 563 -1.52 42.95 6.76
CA LEU A 563 -0.42 42.58 5.86
C LEU A 563 -0.92 42.32 4.43
N GLY A 564 -2.11 41.73 4.28
CA GLY A 564 -2.76 41.51 2.99
C GLY A 564 -2.12 40.42 2.12
N HIS A 565 -1.34 39.49 2.69
CA HIS A 565 -0.71 38.39 1.95
C HIS A 565 -1.49 37.08 1.99
N GLY A 566 -2.60 36.99 2.73
CA GLY A 566 -3.40 35.76 2.84
C GLY A 566 -2.68 34.65 3.61
N SER A 567 -2.37 33.54 2.93
CA SER A 567 -1.68 32.37 3.52
C SER A 567 -0.51 31.92 2.63
N LYS A 568 0.50 31.28 3.24
CA LYS A 568 1.58 30.60 2.52
C LYS A 568 1.60 29.10 2.82
N GLY A 569 1.63 28.25 1.79
CA GLY A 569 1.55 26.79 1.92
C GLY A 569 2.80 26.12 2.47
N MET A 570 2.90 24.79 2.40
CA MET A 570 3.97 24.03 3.04
C MET A 570 5.39 24.38 2.54
N ASN A 571 6.43 23.93 3.25
CA ASN A 571 7.85 24.20 3.01
C ASN A 571 8.23 25.67 3.26
N TYR A 572 8.04 26.17 4.49
CA TYR A 572 8.51 27.50 4.91
C TYR A 572 9.22 27.49 6.24
N THR A 573 9.93 28.60 6.48
CA THR A 573 10.39 29.02 7.79
C THR A 573 9.78 30.39 8.12
N LEU A 574 9.13 30.51 9.27
CA LEU A 574 8.50 31.72 9.80
C LEU A 574 9.18 32.13 11.10
N THR A 575 9.87 33.26 11.10
CA THR A 575 10.57 33.81 12.27
C THR A 575 9.75 34.95 12.86
N LEU A 576 9.50 34.89 14.17
CA LEU A 576 8.66 35.84 14.90
C LEU A 576 9.43 36.44 16.09
N SER A 577 9.35 37.76 16.26
CA SER A 577 9.75 38.46 17.49
C SER A 577 8.51 38.94 18.24
N VAL A 578 8.30 38.41 19.43
CA VAL A 578 7.06 38.55 20.21
C VAL A 578 7.35 39.25 21.54
N THR A 579 6.61 40.30 21.88
CA THR A 579 6.71 41.06 23.15
C THR A 579 5.53 40.82 24.09
N GLY A 580 4.43 40.24 23.61
CA GLY A 580 3.25 39.92 24.41
C GLY A 580 2.25 39.04 23.65
N PRO A 581 1.02 38.88 24.18
CA PRO A 581 -0.02 38.12 23.51
C PRO A 581 -0.32 38.67 22.11
N PHE A 582 -0.45 37.79 21.13
CA PHE A 582 -0.71 38.16 19.76
C PHE A 582 -1.62 37.16 19.05
N THR A 583 -2.20 37.61 17.95
CA THR A 583 -2.93 36.80 16.99
C THR A 583 -2.43 37.15 15.58
N LEU A 584 -2.04 36.14 14.82
CA LEU A 584 -1.67 36.22 13.41
C LEU A 584 -2.67 35.37 12.63
N SER A 585 -3.51 35.99 11.82
CA SER A 585 -4.62 35.33 11.13
C SER A 585 -4.46 35.37 9.61
N GLY A 586 -4.95 34.32 8.96
CA GLY A 586 -5.13 34.20 7.52
C GLY A 586 -6.48 33.56 7.21
N PRO A 587 -6.82 33.37 5.92
CA PRO A 587 -8.08 32.76 5.52
C PRO A 587 -8.22 31.29 5.94
N ASP A 588 -7.11 30.55 6.03
CA ASP A 588 -7.14 29.11 6.31
C ASP A 588 -6.99 28.77 7.81
N ASN A 589 -6.24 29.58 8.56
CA ASN A 589 -5.97 29.33 9.98
C ASN A 589 -5.52 30.58 10.73
N THR A 590 -5.34 30.44 12.03
CA THR A 590 -4.82 31.48 12.92
C THR A 590 -3.77 30.91 13.86
N LEU A 591 -2.64 31.60 14.02
CA LEU A 591 -1.63 31.36 15.06
C LEU A 591 -1.79 32.39 16.17
N SER A 592 -1.86 31.94 17.43
CA SER A 592 -2.01 32.84 18.57
C SER A 592 -1.08 32.48 19.72
N LEU A 593 -0.74 33.49 20.52
CA LEU A 593 -0.13 33.37 21.84
C LEU A 593 -1.02 34.10 22.86
N ASP A 594 -1.56 33.38 23.84
CA ASP A 594 -2.44 33.96 24.86
C ASP A 594 -1.67 34.55 26.06
N LYS A 595 -2.39 35.24 26.97
CA LYS A 595 -1.85 35.80 28.22
C LYS A 595 -1.29 34.76 29.19
N SER A 596 -1.70 33.51 29.05
CA SER A 596 -1.25 32.38 29.87
C SER A 596 -0.04 31.66 29.26
N GLY A 597 0.51 32.17 28.14
CA GLY A 597 1.63 31.60 27.41
C GLY A 597 1.28 30.38 26.56
N ASN A 598 0.01 30.11 26.26
CA ASN A 598 -0.35 29.04 25.34
C ASN A 598 -0.20 29.51 23.90
N MET A 599 0.60 28.77 23.13
CA MET A 599 0.70 28.96 21.68
C MET A 599 -0.15 27.93 20.95
N VAL A 600 -1.06 28.39 20.09
CA VAL A 600 -2.11 27.56 19.49
C VAL A 600 -2.33 27.94 18.04
N PHE A 601 -2.37 26.94 17.15
CA PHE A 601 -2.99 27.08 15.83
C PHE A 601 -4.47 26.72 15.92
N THR A 602 -5.33 27.52 15.27
CA THR A 602 -6.75 27.19 15.10
C THR A 602 -7.07 27.05 13.61
N ALA A 603 -7.59 25.90 13.21
CA ALA A 603 -7.96 25.60 11.81
C ALA A 603 -9.22 24.72 11.78
N ASP A 604 -10.12 24.98 10.83
CA ASP A 604 -11.38 24.22 10.65
C ASP A 604 -12.27 24.13 11.91
N GLY A 605 -12.15 25.08 12.84
CA GLY A 605 -12.86 25.08 14.13
C GLY A 605 -12.17 24.29 15.25
N TRP A 606 -10.96 23.78 15.03
CA TRP A 606 -10.19 22.97 15.97
C TRP A 606 -8.93 23.70 16.46
N GLU A 607 -8.62 23.54 17.74
CA GLU A 607 -7.42 24.10 18.38
C GLU A 607 -6.29 23.05 18.49
N TYR A 608 -5.10 23.43 18.04
CA TYR A 608 -3.90 22.62 18.04
C TYR A 608 -2.83 23.32 18.88
N PRO A 609 -2.65 22.92 20.16
CA PRO A 609 -1.65 23.54 21.02
C PRO A 609 -0.24 23.06 20.67
N LEU A 610 0.75 23.93 20.90
CA LEU A 610 2.16 23.57 20.84
C LEU A 610 2.48 22.55 21.95
N ARG A 611 3.03 21.39 21.61
CA ARG A 611 3.30 20.30 22.55
C ARG A 611 4.79 20.00 22.67
N LYS A 612 5.20 19.57 23.88
CA LYS A 612 6.60 19.28 24.17
C LYS A 612 6.99 17.94 23.57
N VAL A 613 7.88 18.00 22.58
CA VAL A 613 8.55 16.86 21.94
C VAL A 613 10.06 17.00 22.08
N THR A 614 10.78 15.89 21.96
CA THR A 614 12.25 15.87 21.89
C THR A 614 12.74 16.18 20.47
N ASN A 615 14.01 16.52 20.30
CA ASN A 615 14.58 16.78 18.97
C ASN A 615 14.45 15.55 18.07
N ASP A 616 14.90 14.39 18.54
CA ASP A 616 14.83 13.12 17.81
C ASP A 616 13.39 12.82 17.38
N ASP A 617 12.41 12.85 18.30
CA ASP A 617 11.01 12.57 17.95
C ASP A 617 10.37 13.61 17.00
N ALA A 618 10.88 14.86 16.99
CA ALA A 618 10.38 15.92 16.14
C ALA A 618 10.97 15.89 14.73
N LEU A 619 12.24 15.48 14.60
CA LEU A 619 13.07 15.62 13.40
C LEU A 619 13.34 14.28 12.70
N ASP A 620 13.36 13.16 13.43
CA ASP A 620 13.53 11.84 12.83
C ASP A 620 12.19 11.34 12.29
N LEU A 621 12.13 11.07 10.98
CA LEU A 621 10.93 10.56 10.33
C LEU A 621 10.89 9.03 10.33
N ASP A 622 9.81 8.44 10.84
CA ASP A 622 9.47 7.03 10.60
C ASP A 622 9.18 6.84 9.09
N PRO A 623 9.96 6.03 8.34
CA PRO A 623 9.74 5.84 6.92
C PRO A 623 8.36 5.25 6.56
N GLY A 624 7.73 4.53 7.49
CA GLY A 624 6.40 3.93 7.32
C GLY A 624 5.25 4.82 7.79
N ALA A 625 5.52 5.82 8.63
CA ALA A 625 4.54 6.77 9.14
C ALA A 625 5.21 8.13 9.48
N PRO A 626 5.64 8.91 8.46
CA PRO A 626 6.39 10.14 8.68
C PRO A 626 5.68 11.10 9.64
N GLY A 627 6.42 11.64 10.62
CA GLY A 627 5.94 12.56 11.64
C GLY A 627 5.06 11.94 12.74
N ARG A 628 4.84 10.62 12.73
CA ARG A 628 4.14 9.91 13.81
C ARG A 628 5.08 9.56 14.97
N ILE A 629 4.63 9.83 16.20
CA ILE A 629 5.28 9.42 17.45
C ILE A 629 4.38 8.39 18.15
N TRP A 630 4.93 7.21 18.42
CA TRP A 630 4.24 6.09 19.08
C TRP A 630 4.28 6.20 20.61
N VAL A 631 3.31 5.61 21.32
CA VAL A 631 3.40 5.55 22.80
C VAL A 631 4.65 4.81 23.26
N ASN A 632 5.37 5.39 24.22
CA ASN A 632 6.69 4.99 24.76
C ASN A 632 7.91 5.70 24.16
N THR A 633 7.81 7.00 23.87
CA THR A 633 8.99 7.84 23.61
C THR A 633 9.30 8.78 24.79
N SER A 634 10.38 9.55 24.65
CA SER A 634 10.83 10.56 25.61
C SER A 634 9.96 11.83 25.59
N SER A 635 9.12 12.00 24.57
CA SER A 635 8.21 13.13 24.42
C SER A 635 7.04 13.07 25.40
N THR A 636 6.79 14.18 26.10
CA THR A 636 5.69 14.25 27.08
C THR A 636 4.35 14.63 26.46
N HIS A 637 4.37 15.25 25.27
CA HIS A 637 3.22 15.79 24.54
C HIS A 637 2.34 16.75 25.35
N LYS A 638 2.83 17.25 26.50
CA LYS A 638 2.12 18.27 27.29
C LYS A 638 2.22 19.63 26.59
N PRO A 639 1.17 20.47 26.67
CA PRO A 639 1.23 21.82 26.13
C PRO A 639 2.43 22.62 26.68
N VAL A 640 3.14 23.31 25.79
CA VAL A 640 4.30 24.15 26.11
C VAL A 640 3.83 25.54 26.51
N LYS A 641 4.44 26.12 27.55
CA LYS A 641 4.24 27.51 27.95
C LYS A 641 5.36 28.39 27.39
N VAL A 642 4.98 29.37 26.59
CA VAL A 642 5.89 30.34 25.97
C VAL A 642 5.75 31.68 26.69
N SER A 643 6.85 32.20 27.24
CA SER A 643 6.89 33.50 27.93
C SER A 643 7.50 34.55 27.02
N ALA A 644 6.78 35.66 26.81
CA ALA A 644 7.29 36.82 26.07
C ALA A 644 8.08 37.77 27.01
N PRO A 645 9.10 38.51 26.51
CA PRO A 645 9.52 38.59 25.12
C PRO A 645 10.30 37.35 24.65
N VAL A 646 10.09 36.93 23.41
CA VAL A 646 10.75 35.75 22.83
C VAL A 646 10.90 35.88 21.31
N ASN A 647 12.00 35.33 20.80
CA ASN A 647 12.17 35.07 19.37
C ASN A 647 11.96 33.57 19.12
N ILE A 648 11.12 33.24 18.16
CA ILE A 648 10.83 31.85 17.79
C ILE A 648 10.87 31.68 16.28
N THR A 649 11.22 30.47 15.85
CA THR A 649 11.26 30.09 14.44
C THR A 649 10.37 28.88 14.25
N LEU A 650 9.38 28.98 13.37
CA LEU A 650 8.49 27.89 12.99
C LEU A 650 8.95 27.35 11.63
N VAL A 651 9.36 26.09 11.59
CA VAL A 651 9.73 25.41 10.34
C VAL A 651 8.63 24.41 10.00
N THR A 652 8.11 24.47 8.78
CA THR A 652 6.96 23.66 8.38
C THR A 652 7.18 22.96 7.04
N ASP A 653 6.94 21.65 7.02
CA ASP A 653 6.71 20.86 5.81
C ASP A 653 5.60 19.82 6.03
N ILE A 654 5.31 19.02 5.00
CA ILE A 654 4.24 18.01 5.02
C ILE A 654 4.61 16.79 5.89
N LEU A 655 5.90 16.50 6.06
CA LEU A 655 6.38 15.27 6.70
C LEU A 655 6.57 15.45 8.22
N HIS A 656 7.29 16.49 8.62
CA HIS A 656 7.56 16.87 10.00
C HIS A 656 6.42 17.68 10.63
N GLY A 657 5.57 18.31 9.81
CA GLY A 657 4.58 19.28 10.29
C GLY A 657 5.22 20.59 10.72
N THR A 658 4.57 21.36 11.59
CA THR A 658 5.08 22.64 12.10
C THR A 658 5.85 22.44 13.40
N VAL A 659 7.18 22.57 13.34
CA VAL A 659 8.10 22.48 14.48
C VAL A 659 8.53 23.88 14.90
N VAL A 660 8.53 24.15 16.21
CA VAL A 660 8.88 25.46 16.77
C VAL A 660 10.23 25.36 17.45
N PHE A 661 11.13 26.26 17.08
CA PHE A 661 12.48 26.38 17.62
C PHE A 661 12.62 27.65 18.46
N ARG A 662 13.48 27.56 19.48
CA ARG A 662 13.99 28.70 20.24
C ARG A 662 15.49 28.47 20.43
N ASP A 663 16.31 29.43 20.00
CA ASP A 663 17.78 29.36 20.12
C ASP A 663 18.37 28.04 19.55
N SER A 664 17.88 27.62 18.37
CA SER A 664 18.23 26.35 17.68
C SER A 664 17.72 25.05 18.32
N GLU A 665 17.06 25.10 19.48
CA GLU A 665 16.49 23.90 20.10
C GLU A 665 15.01 23.77 19.81
N VAL A 666 14.51 22.53 19.72
CA VAL A 666 13.08 22.27 19.57
C VAL A 666 12.36 22.64 20.86
N LEU A 667 11.59 23.72 20.77
CA LEU A 667 10.68 24.16 21.82
C LEU A 667 9.48 23.19 21.92
N GLY A 668 8.94 22.81 20.77
CA GLY A 668 7.84 21.86 20.63
C GLY A 668 7.38 21.68 19.20
N ARG A 669 6.36 20.85 19.00
CA ARG A 669 5.70 20.59 17.72
C ARG A 669 4.20 20.69 17.90
N PHE A 670 3.49 21.17 16.88
CA PHE A 670 2.03 21.10 16.89
C PHE A 670 1.59 19.70 16.49
N GLU A 671 0.76 19.07 17.32
CA GLU A 671 0.41 17.67 17.17
C GLU A 671 -1.05 17.40 17.54
N VAL A 672 -1.61 16.42 16.87
CA VAL A 672 -2.91 15.83 17.17
C VAL A 672 -2.73 14.41 17.69
N PHE A 673 -3.59 14.03 18.61
CA PHE A 673 -3.66 12.67 19.10
C PHE A 673 -4.43 11.80 18.11
N VAL A 674 -3.82 10.72 17.64
CA VAL A 674 -4.43 9.77 16.71
C VAL A 674 -4.27 8.34 17.23
N TYR A 675 -5.22 7.48 16.89
CA TYR A 675 -5.07 6.07 17.15
C TYR A 675 -4.01 5.48 16.21
N GLY A 676 -3.33 4.42 16.64
CA GLY A 676 -2.21 3.84 15.94
C GLY A 676 -2.15 2.32 16.12
N GLY A 677 -1.39 1.64 15.26
CA GLY A 677 -1.04 0.24 15.44
C GLY A 677 -2.27 -0.68 15.37
N ARG A 678 -3.13 -0.49 14.36
CA ARG A 678 -4.43 -1.19 14.23
C ARG A 678 -5.42 -0.83 15.35
N ASN A 679 -5.44 0.43 15.76
CA ASN A 679 -6.23 0.93 16.90
C ASN A 679 -5.87 0.27 18.25
N THR A 680 -4.67 -0.28 18.39
CA THR A 680 -4.23 -0.94 19.64
C THR A 680 -3.22 -0.13 20.44
N GLN A 681 -2.69 0.94 19.86
CA GLN A 681 -1.72 1.83 20.48
C GLN A 681 -2.16 3.28 20.29
N PHE A 682 -1.83 4.13 21.25
CA PHE A 682 -1.99 5.56 21.05
C PHE A 682 -0.77 6.12 20.32
N SER A 683 -0.96 7.21 19.58
CA SER A 683 0.13 7.91 18.90
C SER A 683 -0.19 9.39 18.74
N TRP A 684 0.83 10.18 18.47
CA TRP A 684 0.71 11.58 18.12
C TRP A 684 1.17 11.75 16.69
N SER A 685 0.40 12.50 15.90
CA SER A 685 0.82 12.88 14.55
C SER A 685 1.09 14.37 14.53
N GLN A 686 2.11 14.73 13.77
CA GLN A 686 2.39 16.09 13.37
C GLN A 686 1.19 16.77 12.72
N MET A 687 1.02 18.06 12.98
CA MET A 687 0.11 18.94 12.24
C MET A 687 0.92 19.93 11.42
N ALA A 688 0.61 20.03 10.13
CA ALA A 688 1.22 21.00 9.21
C ALA A 688 0.23 22.15 8.95
N PHE A 689 0.66 23.38 9.22
CA PHE A 689 -0.18 24.57 9.01
C PHE A 689 0.39 25.46 7.92
N VAL A 690 -0.47 26.03 7.09
CA VAL A 690 -0.08 27.16 6.23
C VAL A 690 0.23 28.37 7.10
N ALA A 691 1.21 29.20 6.72
CA ALA A 691 1.53 30.40 7.46
C ALA A 691 0.40 31.43 7.30
N PRO A 692 -0.25 31.89 8.38
CA PRO A 692 -1.23 32.97 8.32
C PRO A 692 -0.51 34.31 8.14
N LEU A 693 -0.87 35.09 7.12
CA LEU A 693 -0.13 36.29 6.72
C LEU A 693 -1.07 37.44 6.31
N ASP A 694 -2.31 37.44 6.77
CA ASP A 694 -3.28 38.48 6.38
C ASP A 694 -3.32 39.63 7.40
N LYS A 695 -3.38 39.29 8.69
CA LYS A 695 -3.62 40.28 9.75
C LYS A 695 -2.89 39.92 11.04
N ILE A 696 -2.39 40.94 11.73
CA ILE A 696 -1.71 40.88 13.02
C ILE A 696 -2.48 41.69 14.05
N GLU A 697 -2.66 41.15 15.25
CA GLU A 697 -3.16 41.84 16.42
C GLU A 697 -2.24 41.60 17.63
N GLY A 698 -2.03 42.62 18.46
CA GLY A 698 -1.31 42.46 19.74
C GLY A 698 0.22 42.59 19.65
N GLY A 699 0.94 41.88 20.51
CA GLY A 699 2.36 42.05 20.81
C GLY A 699 3.35 41.35 19.87
N LEU A 700 3.06 41.30 18.56
CA LEU A 700 4.03 40.84 17.55
C LEU A 700 4.79 42.04 16.99
N GLU A 701 6.12 42.04 17.09
CA GLU A 701 7.00 43.16 16.68
C GLU A 701 7.69 42.94 15.34
N ARG A 702 8.03 41.69 15.00
CA ARG A 702 8.68 41.36 13.73
C ARG A 702 8.17 40.02 13.22
N LEU A 703 8.02 39.93 11.90
CA LEU A 703 7.70 38.71 11.17
C LEU A 703 8.61 38.62 9.95
N GLU A 704 9.20 37.45 9.73
CA GLU A 704 9.95 37.15 8.49
C GLU A 704 9.62 35.74 8.01
N LEU A 705 9.35 35.59 6.72
CA LEU A 705 8.98 34.33 6.08
C LEU A 705 9.92 34.03 4.93
N SER A 706 10.50 32.82 4.91
CA SER A 706 11.24 32.27 3.77
C SER A 706 10.49 31.13 3.09
N GLY A 707 10.78 30.91 1.80
CA GLY A 707 10.16 29.86 0.98
C GLY A 707 10.79 28.48 1.10
N SER A 708 11.61 28.24 2.13
CA SER A 708 12.28 26.96 2.37
C SER A 708 12.06 26.48 3.79
N SER A 709 11.92 25.17 3.98
CA SER A 709 11.98 24.51 5.29
C SER A 709 13.43 24.08 5.55
N ASN A 710 14.07 24.68 6.56
CA ASN A 710 15.38 24.23 7.00
C ASN A 710 15.34 23.78 8.46
N PHE A 711 15.38 22.47 8.67
CA PHE A 711 15.37 21.85 9.99
C PHE A 711 16.79 21.69 10.60
N THR A 712 17.86 22.12 9.90
CA THR A 712 19.26 21.87 10.29
C THR A 712 19.86 22.87 11.29
N GLY A 713 19.08 23.82 11.82
CA GLY A 713 19.43 24.59 13.02
C GLY A 713 19.32 26.12 12.85
N ALA A 714 18.79 26.80 13.87
CA ALA A 714 18.73 28.26 13.98
C ALA A 714 20.10 28.89 14.32
N SER A 715 21.14 28.53 13.57
CA SER A 715 22.50 29.04 13.72
C SER A 715 22.96 29.66 12.41
N GLU A 716 22.58 30.91 12.18
CA GLU A 716 23.36 31.80 11.32
C GLU A 716 23.54 33.15 12.02
N THR A 717 24.62 33.26 12.78
CA THR A 717 25.33 34.54 12.88
C THR A 717 26.79 34.31 12.49
N GLY A 718 27.08 34.58 11.20
CA GLY A 718 28.36 34.99 10.62
C GLY A 718 29.64 34.26 11.01
N GLY A 719 30.26 33.59 10.03
CA GLY A 719 31.70 33.28 10.03
C GLY A 719 32.06 32.00 9.27
N GLU A 720 32.68 32.18 8.09
CA GLU A 720 33.50 31.29 7.24
C GLU A 720 33.40 29.74 7.36
N GLU A 721 33.27 29.11 6.18
CA GLU A 721 33.30 27.66 5.91
C GLU A 721 34.48 26.93 6.58
N PRO A 722 34.24 25.66 6.99
CA PRO A 722 34.89 24.57 6.26
C PRO A 722 34.03 23.33 5.99
N THR A 723 34.15 22.88 4.74
CA THR A 723 34.01 21.56 4.10
C THR A 723 33.71 20.27 4.89
N ASP A 724 32.80 19.48 4.28
CA ASP A 724 32.66 18.00 4.22
C ASP A 724 32.18 17.20 5.45
N VAL A 725 30.92 16.70 5.37
CA VAL A 725 30.48 15.28 5.44
C VAL A 725 28.93 15.23 5.25
N PRO A 726 28.35 14.20 4.58
CA PRO A 726 27.13 14.32 3.78
C PRO A 726 25.80 13.93 4.46
N GLN A 727 24.74 14.66 4.08
CA GLN A 727 23.32 14.36 4.31
C GLN A 727 22.76 13.41 3.23
N GLY A 728 21.89 12.48 3.63
CA GLY A 728 21.24 11.53 2.73
C GLY A 728 19.71 11.69 2.68
N SER A 729 19.18 11.69 1.46
CA SER A 729 17.97 10.94 1.09
C SER A 729 18.24 10.26 -0.26
N ASP A 730 18.11 8.94 -0.30
CA ASP A 730 18.41 8.06 -1.43
C ASP A 730 17.41 8.17 -2.60
N ALA A 731 17.33 9.36 -3.20
CA ALA A 731 16.87 9.57 -4.58
C ALA A 731 17.99 10.13 -5.48
N ALA A 732 19.16 10.40 -4.91
CA ALA A 732 20.32 10.97 -5.62
C ALA A 732 21.42 9.94 -5.98
N ARG A 733 21.16 8.63 -5.87
CA ARG A 733 22.17 7.57 -6.11
C ARG A 733 21.89 6.59 -7.26
N CYS A 734 21.00 6.91 -8.19
CA CYS A 734 20.91 6.23 -9.51
C CYS A 734 21.26 7.12 -10.71
N LEU A 735 21.85 8.31 -10.50
CA LEU A 735 22.34 9.17 -11.59
C LEU A 735 23.87 9.37 -11.59
N ALA A 736 24.63 8.62 -10.77
CA ALA A 736 26.09 8.74 -10.69
C ALA A 736 26.87 7.42 -10.87
N SER A 737 26.23 6.33 -11.29
CA SER A 737 26.89 5.04 -11.61
C SER A 737 26.74 4.59 -13.07
N SER A 738 26.04 5.35 -13.91
CA SER A 738 25.94 5.14 -15.37
C SER A 738 26.70 6.19 -16.21
N ALA A 739 27.35 7.18 -15.57
CA ALA A 739 28.12 8.23 -16.26
C ALA A 739 29.65 8.09 -16.16
N PHE A 740 30.19 7.11 -15.42
CA PHE A 740 31.64 6.91 -15.25
C PHE A 740 32.26 5.74 -16.04
N ILE A 741 31.52 5.09 -16.96
CA ILE A 741 32.08 4.06 -17.86
C ILE A 741 31.94 4.44 -19.36
N THR A 742 31.32 5.56 -19.70
CA THR A 742 31.16 6.02 -21.10
C THR A 742 31.99 7.26 -21.47
N LEU A 743 32.91 7.69 -20.59
CA LEU A 743 33.92 8.73 -20.89
C LEU A 743 35.36 8.20 -20.86
N GLY A 744 35.55 6.88 -20.78
CA GLY A 744 36.85 6.19 -20.86
C GLY A 744 37.15 5.53 -22.22
N LEU A 745 36.24 5.59 -23.18
CA LEU A 745 36.35 4.88 -24.47
C LEU A 745 36.40 5.78 -25.72
N VAL A 746 36.44 7.11 -25.57
CA VAL A 746 36.50 8.04 -26.73
C VAL A 746 37.83 8.81 -26.85
N VAL A 747 38.76 8.67 -25.89
CA VAL A 747 40.08 9.33 -25.94
C VAL A 747 41.26 8.34 -26.13
N GLY A 748 40.99 7.04 -26.24
CA GLY A 748 41.99 5.99 -26.51
C GLY A 748 42.13 5.55 -27.97
N GLY A 749 41.70 6.38 -28.94
CA GLY A 749 41.55 5.98 -30.35
C GLY A 749 42.20 6.91 -31.38
N LEU A 750 43.10 7.80 -30.96
CA LEU A 750 43.85 8.68 -31.86
C LEU A 750 45.29 8.76 -31.36
N LEU A 751 46.12 7.81 -31.78
CA LEU A 751 47.56 7.95 -32.08
C LEU A 751 48.18 6.57 -32.41
N LEU A 752 48.73 6.45 -33.64
CA LEU A 752 49.68 5.43 -34.14
C LEU A 752 49.06 4.03 -34.44
N ASN A 753 49.30 3.34 -35.56
CA ASN A 753 50.31 3.47 -36.60
C ASN A 753 49.89 2.72 -37.89
N GLN A 754 50.57 3.06 -38.98
CA GLN A 754 50.45 2.64 -40.37
C GLN A 754 50.72 1.13 -40.61
N ASN A 755 49.99 0.51 -41.56
CA ASN A 755 50.52 -0.23 -42.74
C ASN A 755 49.53 -1.26 -43.33
N GLY A 756 49.19 -1.06 -44.62
CA GLY A 756 49.30 -2.05 -45.71
C GLY A 756 48.56 -3.42 -45.67
N SER A 757 47.63 -3.54 -46.62
CA SER A 757 47.49 -4.68 -47.57
C SER A 757 46.42 -5.77 -47.35
N GLN A 758 45.74 -6.04 -48.48
CA GLN A 758 44.75 -7.05 -48.91
C GLN A 758 44.76 -8.45 -48.25
N ILE A 759 43.59 -9.13 -48.23
CA ILE A 759 43.26 -10.34 -49.04
C ILE A 759 41.86 -10.92 -48.67
N CYS A 760 41.17 -11.45 -49.69
CA CYS A 760 39.83 -12.08 -49.73
C CYS A 760 39.75 -13.56 -49.27
N ILE A 761 38.50 -14.08 -49.31
CA ILE A 761 38.03 -15.49 -49.38
C ILE A 761 37.68 -16.07 -47.99
N GLY A 762 36.54 -16.70 -47.70
CA GLY A 762 35.44 -17.26 -48.50
C GLY A 762 35.07 -18.65 -47.92
N LEU A 763 33.77 -19.05 -47.98
CA LEU A 763 33.22 -20.43 -47.90
C LEU A 763 32.86 -20.99 -46.50
N LYS A 764 31.73 -21.71 -46.29
CA LYS A 764 30.48 -21.98 -47.03
C LYS A 764 29.56 -22.88 -46.16
N ILE A 765 28.27 -22.97 -46.55
CA ILE A 765 27.33 -24.12 -46.48
C ILE A 765 26.62 -24.40 -45.14
N ASP A 766 25.32 -24.68 -45.05
CA ASP A 766 24.14 -24.54 -45.93
C ASP A 766 22.92 -25.18 -45.21
N THR A 767 21.73 -24.57 -45.36
CA THR A 767 20.35 -25.14 -45.56
C THR A 767 19.79 -26.28 -44.64
N VAL A 768 18.48 -26.49 -44.37
CA VAL A 768 17.13 -26.02 -44.83
C VAL A 768 16.06 -26.62 -43.85
N TYR A 769 15.04 -25.86 -43.40
CA TYR A 769 13.60 -25.90 -43.78
C TYR A 769 12.89 -27.27 -43.64
N SER A 770 11.60 -27.45 -43.28
CA SER A 770 10.46 -26.61 -42.86
C SER A 770 9.16 -27.44 -42.89
N GLY A 771 8.15 -26.99 -42.13
CA GLY A 771 6.73 -27.03 -42.51
C GLY A 771 5.91 -28.29 -42.17
N LEU A 772 4.58 -28.23 -41.94
CA LEU A 772 3.60 -27.13 -41.91
C LEU A 772 2.25 -27.66 -41.34
N GLN A 773 1.56 -26.78 -40.58
CA GLN A 773 0.11 -26.51 -40.49
C GLN A 773 -0.95 -27.57 -40.10
N GLY A 774 -1.86 -27.17 -39.19
CA GLY A 774 -3.31 -27.43 -39.35
C GLY A 774 -4.24 -27.54 -38.11
N ILE A 775 -4.74 -26.41 -37.58
CA ILE A 775 -6.17 -26.09 -37.28
C ILE A 775 -6.90 -26.60 -35.97
N GLN A 776 -7.37 -25.60 -35.17
CA GLN A 776 -8.60 -25.46 -34.32
C GLN A 776 -8.87 -26.42 -33.12
N SER A 777 -9.53 -26.09 -31.99
CA SER A 777 -10.22 -24.90 -31.44
C SER A 777 -10.72 -25.16 -29.99
N SER A 778 -10.64 -24.15 -29.10
CA SER A 778 -11.61 -23.74 -28.04
C SER A 778 -12.04 -24.73 -26.90
N PRO A 779 -12.90 -24.36 -25.92
CA PRO A 779 -12.57 -23.69 -24.64
C PRO A 779 -13.19 -24.37 -23.38
N LEU A 780 -12.98 -23.79 -22.18
CA LEU A 780 -13.92 -23.65 -21.03
C LEU A 780 -13.36 -23.94 -19.62
N GLN A 781 -13.31 -22.86 -18.84
CA GLN A 781 -13.91 -22.64 -17.51
C GLN A 781 -13.42 -23.32 -16.21
N PRO A 782 -13.66 -22.61 -15.07
CA PRO A 782 -12.94 -22.73 -13.80
C PRO A 782 -13.76 -23.49 -12.75
N LEU A 783 -13.22 -23.71 -11.55
CA LEU A 783 -14.03 -23.87 -10.33
C LEU A 783 -13.21 -23.62 -9.05
N THR A 784 -13.95 -23.15 -8.07
CA THR A 784 -13.57 -22.40 -6.86
C THR A 784 -13.50 -23.29 -5.60
N TYR A 785 -13.14 -22.67 -4.46
CA TYR A 785 -13.83 -22.75 -3.15
C TYR A 785 -13.06 -23.18 -1.87
N ARG A 786 -13.13 -22.25 -0.88
CA ARG A 786 -13.38 -22.31 0.60
C ARG A 786 -12.53 -23.10 1.62
N ARG A 787 -12.02 -22.29 2.57
CA ARG A 787 -12.23 -22.20 4.06
C ARG A 787 -12.10 -23.44 4.99
N ARG A 788 -11.48 -23.10 6.16
CA ARG A 788 -11.69 -23.55 7.56
C ARG A 788 -10.93 -24.79 8.10
N ALA A 789 -10.00 -24.45 9.00
CA ALA A 789 -9.68 -25.01 10.31
C ALA A 789 -10.07 -26.47 10.65
N VAL A 790 -9.11 -27.22 11.21
CA VAL A 790 -9.15 -27.75 12.59
C VAL A 790 -7.77 -28.37 12.95
N MET A 791 -7.45 -28.30 14.25
CA MET A 791 -6.30 -28.90 14.92
C MET A 791 -6.40 -30.44 14.97
N ASP A 792 -5.31 -31.06 15.35
CA ASP A 792 -5.20 -32.41 15.95
C ASP A 792 -4.48 -33.50 15.15
N LEU A 793 -3.74 -34.28 15.95
CA LEU A 793 -3.05 -35.54 15.71
C LEU A 793 -1.53 -35.45 15.54
N TRP A 794 -0.84 -35.29 16.68
CA TRP A 794 0.42 -35.99 16.91
C TRP A 794 0.27 -36.96 18.08
N GLN A 795 0.17 -38.25 17.78
CA GLN A 795 0.99 -39.34 18.34
C GLN A 795 0.23 -40.68 18.37
N VAL A 796 0.63 -41.58 17.48
CA VAL A 796 0.68 -43.01 17.76
C VAL A 796 1.97 -43.55 17.15
N GLY A 797 2.83 -44.12 17.99
CA GLY A 797 3.79 -45.13 17.56
C GLY A 797 5.08 -45.16 18.36
N GLN A 798 5.12 -45.96 19.44
CA GLN A 798 6.13 -47.00 19.66
C GLN A 798 5.56 -48.13 20.55
N ARG A 799 5.75 -49.38 20.11
CA ARG A 799 5.58 -50.67 20.85
C ARG A 799 7.02 -51.09 21.25
N LYS A 800 7.37 -51.90 22.26
CA LYS A 800 6.78 -53.03 22.99
C LYS A 800 7.83 -53.42 24.06
N TYR A 801 7.48 -53.73 25.31
CA TYR A 801 8.12 -54.76 26.15
C TYR A 801 7.21 -55.07 27.36
N ASN A 802 7.20 -56.35 27.75
CA ASN A 802 6.21 -57.02 28.59
C ASN A 802 6.39 -56.85 30.10
N ASP A 803 5.25 -57.03 30.77
CA ASP A 803 4.99 -57.74 32.04
C ASP A 803 5.26 -57.12 33.43
N GLU A 804 4.23 -57.34 34.26
CA GLU A 804 4.11 -57.33 35.72
C GLU A 804 3.90 -56.01 36.50
N GLY A 805 2.76 -55.96 37.20
CA GLY A 805 2.76 -55.62 38.62
C GLY A 805 2.25 -54.24 39.03
N ARG A 806 0.95 -54.17 39.36
CA ARG A 806 0.30 -53.34 40.40
C ARG A 806 0.94 -52.00 40.83
N GLY A 807 0.14 -50.93 40.68
CA GLY A 807 -0.16 -50.01 41.77
C GLY A 807 0.34 -48.57 41.60
N GLY A 808 -0.58 -47.61 41.77
CA GLY A 808 -0.26 -46.28 42.30
C GLY A 808 -0.34 -45.10 41.33
N GLY A 809 -1.41 -44.31 41.47
CA GLY A 809 -1.36 -42.84 41.64
C GLY A 809 -0.56 -41.96 40.67
N THR A 810 -1.31 -41.15 39.90
CA THR A 810 -1.11 -39.70 39.66
C THR A 810 0.28 -39.17 39.26
N GLN A 811 0.41 -38.68 38.03
CA GLN A 811 0.79 -37.30 37.64
C GLN A 811 1.29 -37.27 36.18
N SER A 812 0.68 -36.43 35.34
CA SER A 812 1.19 -36.07 34.02
C SER A 812 2.33 -35.04 34.16
N PRO A 813 3.48 -35.19 33.48
CA PRO A 813 4.55 -34.21 33.55
C PRO A 813 4.26 -33.04 32.59
N VAL A 814 4.19 -31.85 33.20
CA VAL A 814 4.51 -30.57 32.57
C VAL A 814 6.01 -30.59 32.25
N ILE A 815 6.39 -30.29 31.00
CA ILE A 815 7.80 -29.99 30.69
C ILE A 815 8.11 -28.62 31.27
N VAL A 816 8.70 -28.65 32.46
CA VAL A 816 9.49 -27.58 33.05
C VAL A 816 10.90 -27.70 32.46
N CYS A 817 11.44 -26.63 31.88
CA CYS A 817 12.87 -26.53 31.63
C CYS A 817 13.58 -26.47 32.99
N GLY A 818 14.09 -27.62 33.43
CA GLY A 818 14.91 -27.76 34.63
C GLY A 818 16.34 -27.29 34.39
N SER A 819 16.76 -26.41 35.28
CA SER A 819 18.13 -26.14 35.72
C SER A 819 19.06 -27.34 35.68
N VAL A 820 20.26 -27.17 35.13
CA VAL A 820 21.39 -28.06 35.34
C VAL A 820 22.37 -27.39 36.31
N GLY A 821 22.63 -28.06 37.43
CA GLY A 821 23.68 -27.73 38.38
C GLY A 821 24.34 -29.00 38.92
N GLY A 822 25.67 -28.96 39.04
CA GLY A 822 26.56 -29.97 39.68
C GLY A 822 27.19 -30.96 38.68
N PHE A 823 28.49 -31.20 38.58
CA PHE A 823 29.63 -31.00 39.49
C PHE A 823 30.95 -31.17 38.68
N GLN A 824 32.01 -30.40 38.98
CA GLN A 824 33.29 -30.89 39.55
C GLN A 824 34.36 -29.77 39.60
N GLU A 825 34.97 -29.63 40.78
CA GLU A 825 36.10 -28.75 41.08
C GLU A 825 37.36 -29.15 40.30
N GLY A 826 38.06 -28.16 39.72
CA GLY A 826 39.33 -28.41 39.04
C GLY A 826 40.05 -27.18 38.51
N ARG A 827 40.77 -26.49 39.41
CA ARG A 827 41.90 -25.55 39.17
C ARG A 827 41.63 -24.18 38.51
N HIS A 828 41.88 -23.16 39.33
CA HIS A 828 41.95 -21.74 39.03
C HIS A 828 42.68 -21.36 37.72
N ARG A 829 42.02 -20.49 36.94
CA ARG A 829 42.64 -19.42 36.13
C ARG A 829 41.86 -18.12 36.40
N PRO A 830 42.50 -16.93 36.42
CA PRO A 830 41.88 -15.72 36.96
C PRO A 830 40.86 -15.13 35.97
N GLY A 831 39.57 -15.28 36.27
CA GLY A 831 38.45 -14.61 35.60
C GLY A 831 37.81 -13.55 36.50
N MET A 832 37.43 -12.41 35.93
CA MET A 832 36.81 -11.28 36.63
C MET A 832 35.43 -11.65 37.22
N ARG A 833 35.12 -11.17 38.44
CA ARG A 833 33.80 -11.39 39.07
C ARG A 833 32.68 -10.68 38.27
N PRO A 834 31.45 -11.24 38.16
CA PRO A 834 30.36 -10.71 37.32
C PRO A 834 29.99 -9.23 37.57
N GLY A 835 30.15 -8.75 38.82
CA GLY A 835 29.87 -7.35 39.18
C GLY A 835 30.91 -6.33 38.69
N CYS A 836 32.12 -6.75 38.30
CA CYS A 836 33.19 -5.83 37.91
C CYS A 836 33.13 -5.40 36.43
N LEU A 837 32.57 -6.23 35.54
CA LEU A 837 32.46 -5.89 34.11
C LEU A 837 31.36 -4.84 33.88
N PHE A 838 30.19 -5.04 34.51
CA PHE A 838 29.05 -4.13 34.42
C PHE A 838 29.30 -2.78 35.12
N SER A 839 30.00 -2.76 36.25
CA SER A 839 30.35 -1.50 36.95
C SER A 839 31.40 -0.66 36.19
N ARG A 840 32.35 -1.30 35.50
CA ARG A 840 33.33 -0.58 34.65
C ARG A 840 32.71 -0.02 33.36
N LEU A 841 31.84 -0.78 32.68
CA LEU A 841 31.06 -0.28 31.53
C LEU A 841 30.13 0.87 31.94
N ARG A 842 29.53 0.79 33.13
CA ARG A 842 28.71 1.86 33.71
C ARG A 842 29.51 3.14 33.97
N SER A 843 30.77 3.07 34.41
CA SER A 843 31.61 4.27 34.59
C SER A 843 32.01 4.99 33.28
N ILE A 844 31.98 4.28 32.15
CA ILE A 844 32.20 4.87 30.81
C ILE A 844 30.91 5.52 30.28
N LEU A 845 29.75 5.12 30.81
CA LEU A 845 28.42 5.48 30.30
C LEU A 845 27.62 6.42 31.22
N ASP A 846 27.92 6.48 32.52
CA ASP A 846 27.27 7.35 33.52
C ASP A 846 28.19 8.55 33.86
N SER A 847 28.19 9.58 33.02
CA SER A 847 28.58 10.95 33.41
C SER A 847 27.38 11.88 33.20
N PRO A 848 26.85 12.53 34.26
CA PRO A 848 25.74 13.47 34.15
C PRO A 848 26.21 14.95 34.11
N ARG A 849 25.65 15.68 33.14
CA ARG A 849 25.33 17.13 33.09
C ARG A 849 26.45 18.18 32.91
N ASP A 850 26.02 19.17 32.11
CA ASP A 850 26.29 20.61 32.06
C ASP A 850 27.68 21.14 31.65
N SER A 851 27.62 21.95 30.57
CA SER A 851 28.38 23.17 30.23
C SER A 851 29.92 23.14 30.24
N ASP A 852 30.47 23.55 29.09
CA ASP A 852 31.85 24.02 28.82
C ASP A 852 32.99 23.05 29.18
N TYR A 853 33.59 22.40 28.18
CA TYR A 853 35.04 22.33 27.92
C TYR A 853 35.33 21.37 26.73
N GLU A 854 36.43 21.65 26.02
CA GLU A 854 37.00 21.02 24.82
C GLU A 854 37.07 19.47 24.75
N PRO A 855 37.28 18.87 23.55
CA PRO A 855 37.09 17.45 23.32
C PRO A 855 38.12 16.58 24.05
N LEU A 856 37.64 15.59 24.81
CA LEU A 856 38.49 14.52 25.35
C LEU A 856 38.97 13.63 24.20
N SER A 857 40.22 13.85 23.81
CA SER A 857 41.04 12.91 23.05
C SER A 857 41.18 11.60 23.82
N LEU A 858 41.02 10.48 23.11
CA LEU A 858 41.49 9.15 23.52
C LEU A 858 43.03 9.15 23.50
N GLU A 859 43.69 9.86 24.41
CA GLU A 859 45.10 9.62 24.71
C GLU A 859 45.20 8.66 25.90
N ALA A 860 45.68 7.46 25.57
CA ALA A 860 46.16 6.49 26.53
C ALA A 860 47.38 7.05 27.25
N ASP A 861 47.30 7.25 28.56
CA ASP A 861 48.49 7.21 29.40
C ASP A 861 48.29 6.33 30.65
N ARG A 862 48.87 5.14 30.51
CA ARG A 862 49.53 4.30 31.52
C ARG A 862 48.92 4.24 32.92
N GLY A 863 48.25 3.10 33.17
CA GLY A 863 48.43 2.46 34.47
C GLY A 863 47.28 1.65 35.07
N GLU A 864 46.33 1.12 34.30
CA GLU A 864 45.57 -0.10 34.68
C GLU A 864 44.75 -0.60 33.47
N SER A 865 44.66 -1.92 33.32
CA SER A 865 44.30 -2.62 32.08
C SER A 865 42.98 -2.20 31.43
N GLY A 866 43.05 -1.94 30.12
CA GLY A 866 41.92 -1.66 29.24
C GLY A 866 40.82 -2.72 29.35
N VAL A 867 39.57 -2.25 29.38
CA VAL A 867 38.39 -3.13 29.39
C VAL A 867 38.35 -3.85 28.03
N ASN A 868 38.67 -5.14 28.03
CA ASN A 868 38.52 -5.97 26.85
C ASN A 868 37.03 -6.17 26.58
N ALA A 869 36.50 -5.57 25.51
CA ALA A 869 35.10 -5.71 25.07
C ALA A 869 34.69 -7.16 24.79
N ASN A 870 35.68 -8.06 24.63
CA ASN A 870 35.51 -9.49 24.37
C ASN A 870 35.74 -10.37 25.61
N SER A 871 35.86 -9.76 26.81
CA SER A 871 35.84 -10.54 28.04
C SER A 871 34.46 -11.19 28.24
N TRP A 872 34.47 -12.43 28.74
CA TRP A 872 33.28 -13.25 28.96
C TRP A 872 33.07 -13.54 30.44
N ASP A 873 31.81 -13.70 30.85
CA ASP A 873 31.45 -14.13 32.21
C ASP A 873 31.58 -15.66 32.40
N GLU A 874 31.23 -16.17 33.59
CA GLU A 874 31.24 -17.62 33.90
C GLU A 874 30.28 -18.44 33.00
N GLY A 875 29.31 -17.78 32.36
CA GLY A 875 28.39 -18.35 31.36
C GLY A 875 28.87 -18.21 29.92
N GLY A 876 30.07 -17.67 29.68
CA GLY A 876 30.63 -17.45 28.34
C GLY A 876 30.03 -16.27 27.58
N LEU A 877 29.24 -15.41 28.23
CA LEU A 877 28.59 -14.27 27.57
C LEU A 877 29.53 -13.06 27.54
N THR A 878 29.72 -12.47 26.35
CA THR A 878 30.43 -11.20 26.17
C THR A 878 29.50 -10.01 26.44
N ALA A 879 30.07 -8.79 26.53
CA ALA A 879 29.27 -7.56 26.61
C ALA A 879 28.27 -7.44 25.45
N LEU A 880 28.65 -7.92 24.25
CA LEU A 880 27.78 -7.94 23.08
C LEU A 880 26.63 -8.95 23.23
N HIS A 881 26.89 -10.14 23.79
CA HIS A 881 25.82 -11.10 24.11
C HIS A 881 24.85 -10.53 25.14
N ALA A 882 25.34 -9.86 26.19
CA ALA A 882 24.48 -9.26 27.20
C ALA A 882 23.61 -8.12 26.65
N ALA A 883 24.17 -7.29 25.74
CA ALA A 883 23.42 -6.28 25.02
C ALA A 883 22.29 -6.89 24.17
N ILE A 884 22.43 -8.13 23.72
CA ILE A 884 21.43 -8.81 22.89
C ILE A 884 20.48 -9.67 23.76
N HIS A 885 20.93 -10.33 24.83
CA HIS A 885 20.15 -11.33 25.60
C HIS A 885 18.99 -10.77 26.45
N CYS A 886 18.86 -9.45 26.63
CA CYS A 886 17.94 -8.84 27.60
C CYS A 886 16.43 -8.83 27.23
N SER A 887 15.92 -9.83 26.50
CA SER A 887 14.50 -9.91 26.09
C SER A 887 13.84 -11.29 26.31
N GLY A 888 14.20 -11.98 27.40
CA GLY A 888 13.49 -13.16 27.91
C GLY A 888 12.54 -12.83 29.08
N PRO A 889 11.40 -13.53 29.27
CA PRO A 889 10.37 -13.17 30.26
C PRO A 889 10.84 -13.13 31.73
N THR A 890 11.95 -13.80 32.08
CA THR A 890 12.43 -13.95 33.45
C THR A 890 13.68 -13.12 33.79
N ALA A 891 14.37 -12.53 32.82
CA ALA A 891 15.52 -11.63 33.07
C ALA A 891 15.12 -10.14 33.19
N CYS A 892 13.85 -9.84 32.92
CA CYS A 892 13.29 -8.49 32.94
C CYS A 892 13.26 -7.80 34.32
N LEU A 893 13.42 -8.53 35.44
CA LEU A 893 13.19 -7.93 36.77
C LEU A 893 14.32 -7.05 37.32
N HIS A 894 15.49 -6.96 36.68
CA HIS A 894 16.58 -6.09 37.16
C HIS A 894 16.98 -4.94 36.21
N ILE A 895 16.58 -4.95 34.93
CA ILE A 895 16.86 -3.86 33.98
C ILE A 895 15.60 -3.02 33.68
N ILE A 896 14.39 -3.54 33.94
CA ILE A 896 13.15 -2.74 33.84
C ILE A 896 13.12 -1.59 34.86
N ASP A 897 13.85 -1.70 35.98
CA ASP A 897 14.08 -0.57 36.89
C ASP A 897 15.03 0.52 36.32
N SER A 898 15.56 0.34 35.10
CA SER A 898 16.50 1.27 34.43
C SER A 898 16.08 1.73 33.02
N GLY A 899 14.93 1.31 32.48
CA GLY A 899 14.35 1.90 31.26
C GLY A 899 14.97 1.53 29.90
N GLY A 900 15.67 0.40 29.76
CA GLY A 900 16.27 0.00 28.47
C GLY A 900 15.25 -0.55 27.46
N THR A 901 15.08 0.11 26.31
CA THR A 901 14.27 -0.34 25.16
C THR A 901 15.10 -1.20 24.18
N VAL A 902 14.45 -1.94 23.26
CA VAL A 902 15.12 -2.67 22.17
C VAL A 902 16.04 -1.75 21.33
N GLU A 903 15.70 -0.46 21.24
CA GLU A 903 16.51 0.55 20.58
C GLU A 903 17.83 0.84 21.29
N TYR A 904 17.78 0.97 22.62
CA TYR A 904 18.99 1.14 23.44
C TYR A 904 19.93 -0.06 23.26
N LEU A 905 19.37 -1.28 23.20
CA LEU A 905 20.13 -2.51 22.98
C LEU A 905 20.77 -2.56 21.58
N THR A 906 20.06 -2.12 20.52
CA THR A 906 20.64 -2.03 19.16
C THR A 906 21.75 -0.98 19.07
N ARG A 907 21.56 0.21 19.66
CA ARG A 907 22.60 1.27 19.70
C ARG A 907 23.82 0.81 20.53
N LEU A 908 23.58 0.11 21.64
CA LEU A 908 24.64 -0.46 22.47
C LEU A 908 25.43 -1.53 21.71
N ALA A 909 24.75 -2.43 20.98
CA ALA A 909 25.41 -3.41 20.13
C ALA A 909 26.28 -2.73 19.05
N ALA A 910 25.77 -1.70 18.36
CA ALA A 910 26.54 -0.93 17.38
C ALA A 910 27.80 -0.29 17.98
N LYS A 911 27.68 0.32 19.16
CA LYS A 911 28.80 0.98 19.85
C LYS A 911 29.84 -0.02 20.34
N LEU A 912 29.41 -1.18 20.85
CA LEU A 912 30.32 -2.26 21.23
C LEU A 912 31.12 -2.78 20.02
N LEU A 913 30.46 -2.98 18.87
CA LEU A 913 31.11 -3.40 17.63
C LEU A 913 32.13 -2.35 17.13
N GLN A 914 31.79 -1.06 17.18
CA GLN A 914 32.69 0.05 16.84
C GLN A 914 33.95 0.08 17.72
N HIS A 915 33.84 -0.36 18.98
CA HIS A 915 34.94 -0.46 19.93
C HIS A 915 35.63 -1.84 19.97
N GLY A 916 35.46 -2.66 18.94
CA GLY A 916 36.20 -3.91 18.76
C GLY A 916 35.60 -5.13 19.46
N ALA A 917 34.31 -5.09 19.81
CA ALA A 917 33.58 -6.29 20.20
C ALA A 917 33.52 -7.27 19.01
N ASP A 918 33.78 -8.54 19.29
CA ASP A 918 33.76 -9.61 18.32
C ASP A 918 32.30 -9.98 18.01
N ALA A 919 31.85 -9.58 16.81
CA ALA A 919 30.54 -9.90 16.26
C ALA A 919 30.30 -11.41 16.10
N ASN A 920 31.36 -12.21 16.12
CA ASN A 920 31.35 -13.67 16.01
C ASN A 920 31.58 -14.37 17.35
N ALA A 921 31.57 -13.63 18.46
CA ALA A 921 31.65 -14.23 19.78
C ALA A 921 30.54 -15.28 19.93
N VAL A 922 30.89 -16.40 20.56
CA VAL A 922 29.98 -17.50 20.86
C VAL A 922 29.74 -17.59 22.37
N ASP A 923 28.52 -17.94 22.77
CA ASP A 923 28.20 -18.26 24.16
C ASP A 923 28.79 -19.63 24.59
N SER A 924 28.62 -20.00 25.87
CA SER A 924 29.08 -21.31 26.38
C SER A 924 28.43 -22.53 25.73
N SER A 925 27.31 -22.35 25.02
CA SER A 925 26.65 -23.39 24.23
C SER A 925 27.16 -23.43 22.78
N GLY A 926 28.11 -22.56 22.42
CA GLY A 926 28.65 -22.45 21.07
C GLY A 926 27.74 -21.67 20.11
N ASN A 927 26.78 -20.89 20.60
CA ASN A 927 25.88 -20.11 19.76
C ASN A 927 26.50 -18.75 19.44
N PRO A 928 26.64 -18.37 18.15
CA PRO A 928 27.12 -17.04 17.77
C PRO A 928 26.20 -15.93 18.26
N THR A 929 26.73 -14.73 18.46
CA THR A 929 25.96 -13.54 18.83
C THR A 929 24.73 -13.28 17.92
N LEU A 930 24.86 -13.57 16.61
CA LEU A 930 23.76 -13.49 15.63
C LEU A 930 22.59 -14.46 15.93
N TYR A 931 22.88 -15.61 16.55
CA TYR A 931 21.88 -16.58 17.01
C TYR A 931 20.88 -15.94 17.98
N THR A 932 21.42 -15.29 19.02
CA THR A 932 20.64 -14.64 20.07
C THR A 932 19.79 -13.49 19.50
N ALA A 933 20.34 -12.74 18.54
CA ALA A 933 19.60 -11.68 17.86
C ALA A 933 18.39 -12.21 17.05
N ILE A 934 18.55 -13.33 16.34
CA ILE A 934 17.45 -13.97 15.60
C ILE A 934 16.35 -14.46 16.55
N LEU A 935 16.71 -15.01 17.71
CA LEU A 935 15.73 -15.39 18.73
C LEU A 935 14.95 -14.19 19.27
N ASN A 936 15.61 -13.06 19.48
CA ASN A 936 14.93 -11.84 19.93
C ASN A 936 14.01 -11.25 18.87
N ILE A 937 14.44 -11.21 17.61
CA ILE A 937 13.61 -10.78 16.49
C ILE A 937 12.36 -11.66 16.37
N ALA A 938 12.51 -12.96 16.60
CA ALA A 938 11.39 -13.89 16.59
C ALA A 938 10.42 -13.71 17.77
N CYS A 939 10.88 -13.17 18.90
CA CYS A 939 10.06 -12.87 20.07
C CYS A 939 9.51 -11.42 20.09
N SER A 940 10.13 -10.49 19.35
CA SER A 940 9.77 -9.07 19.26
C SER A 940 10.14 -8.47 17.89
N LEU A 941 9.13 -8.16 17.07
CA LEU A 941 9.28 -7.54 15.75
C LEU A 941 10.01 -6.21 15.75
N GLN A 942 9.96 -5.48 16.87
CA GLN A 942 10.62 -4.18 17.02
C GLN A 942 12.14 -4.28 16.86
N ALA A 943 12.75 -5.44 17.15
CA ALA A 943 14.20 -5.64 16.99
C ALA A 943 14.62 -5.69 15.52
N TRP A 944 13.75 -6.19 14.64
CA TRP A 944 13.98 -6.16 13.19
C TRP A 944 13.78 -4.76 12.62
N GLU A 945 12.66 -4.13 12.95
CA GLU A 945 12.30 -2.79 12.47
C GLU A 945 13.34 -1.74 12.88
N ARG A 946 14.05 -1.97 13.99
CA ARG A 946 15.11 -1.10 14.51
C ARG A 946 16.53 -1.54 14.12
N GLY A 947 16.68 -2.49 13.19
CA GLY A 947 17.95 -2.79 12.53
C GLY A 947 18.95 -3.66 13.30
N LEU A 948 18.55 -4.37 14.38
CA LEU A 948 19.49 -5.15 15.21
C LEU A 948 20.28 -6.20 14.41
N MET A 949 19.60 -6.91 13.50
CA MET A 949 20.27 -7.91 12.64
C MET A 949 21.26 -7.25 11.68
N ASP A 950 20.87 -6.13 11.08
CA ASP A 950 21.70 -5.42 10.11
C ASP A 950 22.94 -4.83 10.79
N VAL A 951 22.81 -4.31 12.02
CA VAL A 951 23.96 -3.84 12.83
C VAL A 951 24.96 -4.95 13.08
N LEU A 952 24.50 -6.16 13.44
CA LEU A 952 25.40 -7.29 13.69
C LEU A 952 26.07 -7.77 12.41
N LEU A 953 25.32 -7.92 11.32
CA LEU A 953 25.84 -8.37 10.02
C LEU A 953 26.81 -7.35 9.41
N GLN A 954 26.52 -6.05 9.52
CA GLN A 954 27.42 -4.97 9.10
C GLN A 954 28.67 -4.88 10.00
N GLY A 955 28.52 -5.20 11.29
CA GLY A 955 29.62 -5.31 12.25
C GLY A 955 30.50 -6.56 12.08
N GLY A 956 30.26 -7.37 11.04
CA GLY A 956 31.08 -8.53 10.72
C GLY A 956 30.60 -9.85 11.33
N ALA A 957 29.37 -9.92 11.86
CA ALA A 957 28.78 -11.18 12.28
C ALA A 957 28.63 -12.12 11.08
N GLY A 958 29.11 -13.34 11.22
CA GLY A 958 29.08 -14.34 10.17
C GLY A 958 27.65 -14.79 9.91
N ALA A 959 27.09 -14.37 8.77
CA ALA A 959 25.77 -14.82 8.29
C ALA A 959 25.66 -16.36 8.16
N ASN A 960 26.82 -17.03 8.07
CA ASN A 960 26.98 -18.48 7.95
C ASN A 960 27.53 -19.15 9.22
N ALA A 961 27.67 -18.39 10.32
CA ALA A 961 28.10 -18.96 11.57
C ALA A 961 27.09 -20.02 12.04
N LEU A 962 27.62 -21.13 12.56
CA LEU A 962 26.83 -22.28 12.98
C LEU A 962 26.70 -22.27 14.50
N ASP A 963 25.52 -22.60 15.00
CA ASP A 963 25.26 -22.78 16.43
C ASP A 963 25.88 -24.08 16.98
N GLY A 964 25.69 -24.33 18.27
CA GLY A 964 26.15 -25.55 18.95
C GLY A 964 25.60 -26.86 18.36
N ASN A 965 24.54 -26.81 17.54
CA ASN A 965 23.92 -27.93 16.82
C ASN A 965 24.30 -27.96 15.33
N GLY A 966 25.20 -27.08 14.89
CA GLY A 966 25.58 -26.94 13.48
C GLY A 966 24.55 -26.21 12.61
N ALA A 967 23.52 -25.58 13.19
CA ALA A 967 22.50 -24.85 12.46
C ALA A 967 22.94 -23.41 12.18
N SER A 968 22.77 -22.98 10.92
CA SER A 968 23.03 -21.59 10.52
C SER A 968 21.87 -20.66 10.89
N ALA A 969 22.11 -19.35 10.84
CA ALA A 969 21.10 -18.31 10.96
C ALA A 969 19.85 -18.55 10.10
N LEU A 970 20.01 -19.09 8.88
CA LEU A 970 18.89 -19.42 7.99
C LEU A 970 18.02 -20.58 8.52
N HIS A 971 18.61 -21.59 9.14
CA HIS A 971 17.87 -22.70 9.75
C HIS A 971 17.00 -22.20 10.91
N LEU A 972 17.54 -21.28 11.71
CA LEU A 972 16.85 -20.67 12.84
C LEU A 972 15.78 -19.69 12.36
N ALA A 973 16.05 -18.88 11.34
CA ALA A 973 15.03 -18.04 10.74
C ALA A 973 13.84 -18.89 10.24
N ALA A 974 14.14 -20.05 9.65
CA ALA A 974 13.14 -20.99 9.17
C ALA A 974 12.33 -21.70 10.26
N THR A 975 12.65 -21.58 11.56
CA THR A 975 11.84 -22.12 12.67
C THR A 975 10.82 -21.13 13.24
N HIS A 976 10.78 -19.88 12.76
CA HIS A 976 10.00 -18.80 13.39
C HIS A 976 8.79 -18.30 12.57
N GLY A 977 8.15 -19.21 11.81
CA GLY A 977 6.79 -19.01 11.29
C GLY A 977 6.62 -17.78 10.37
N VAL A 978 5.77 -16.84 10.78
CA VAL A 978 5.29 -15.70 9.95
C VAL A 978 6.41 -14.68 9.64
N HIS A 979 7.45 -14.63 10.46
CA HIS A 979 8.56 -13.66 10.34
C HIS A 979 9.78 -14.21 9.59
N ALA A 980 9.78 -15.51 9.31
CA ALA A 980 10.85 -16.17 8.59
C ALA A 980 11.14 -15.51 7.23
N GLY A 981 10.14 -14.92 6.57
CA GLY A 981 10.30 -14.29 5.27
C GLY A 981 11.32 -13.15 5.25
N VAL A 982 11.10 -12.16 6.11
CA VAL A 982 11.91 -10.94 6.15
C VAL A 982 13.32 -11.25 6.68
N ILE A 983 13.42 -12.12 7.69
CA ILE A 983 14.69 -12.56 8.26
C ILE A 983 15.52 -13.34 7.24
N ILE A 984 14.92 -14.30 6.53
CA ILE A 984 15.59 -15.06 5.48
C ILE A 984 16.05 -14.12 4.35
N SER A 985 15.22 -13.18 3.88
CA SER A 985 15.63 -12.23 2.85
C SER A 985 16.80 -11.36 3.30
N GLY A 986 16.81 -10.84 4.53
CA GLY A 986 17.94 -10.07 5.04
C GLY A 986 19.22 -10.89 5.18
N LEU A 987 19.14 -12.11 5.73
CA LEU A 987 20.29 -13.01 5.81
C LEU A 987 20.86 -13.35 4.42
N LEU A 988 20.01 -13.59 3.43
CA LEU A 988 20.43 -13.84 2.05
C LEU A 988 21.12 -12.62 1.41
N ARG A 989 20.63 -11.40 1.66
CA ARG A 989 21.28 -10.15 1.20
C ARG A 989 22.68 -9.98 1.80
N HIS A 990 22.91 -10.48 3.00
CA HIS A 990 24.22 -10.47 3.67
C HIS A 990 25.05 -11.75 3.44
N GLY A 991 24.75 -12.51 2.38
CA GLY A 991 25.60 -13.63 1.93
C GLY A 991 25.43 -14.93 2.72
N ALA A 992 24.30 -15.12 3.42
CA ALA A 992 23.98 -16.42 4.02
C ALA A 992 23.82 -17.49 2.94
N ASP A 993 24.49 -18.64 3.12
CA ASP A 993 24.47 -19.79 2.21
C ASP A 993 23.29 -20.71 2.57
N PRO A 994 22.25 -20.74 1.72
CA PRO A 994 21.06 -21.56 1.97
C PRO A 994 21.32 -23.05 1.79
N ARG A 995 22.49 -23.45 1.26
CA ARG A 995 22.91 -24.85 1.07
C ARG A 995 23.52 -25.46 2.33
N THR A 996 23.68 -24.68 3.40
CA THR A 996 24.13 -25.17 4.70
C THR A 996 23.23 -26.30 5.21
N ARG A 997 23.83 -27.25 5.94
CA ARG A 997 23.13 -28.35 6.60
C ARG A 997 23.51 -28.36 8.07
N CYS A 998 22.53 -28.55 8.96
CA CYS A 998 22.84 -28.78 10.37
C CYS A 998 23.29 -30.21 10.64
N ARG A 999 23.74 -30.49 11.88
CA ARG A 999 24.33 -31.80 12.22
C ARG A 999 23.40 -32.98 11.94
N ASP A 1000 22.09 -32.80 12.03
CA ASP A 1000 21.09 -33.83 11.70
C ASP A 1000 20.84 -33.98 10.18
N GLY A 1001 21.69 -33.39 9.34
CA GLY A 1001 21.62 -33.45 7.88
C GLY A 1001 20.53 -32.58 7.26
N ARG A 1002 19.70 -31.88 8.05
CA ARG A 1002 18.61 -31.02 7.52
C ARG A 1002 19.14 -29.74 6.88
N CYS A 1003 18.50 -29.33 5.80
CA CYS A 1003 18.66 -28.01 5.19
C CYS A 1003 17.48 -27.08 5.55
N VAL A 1004 17.58 -25.80 5.21
CA VAL A 1004 16.53 -24.78 5.47
C VAL A 1004 15.12 -25.20 4.98
N LEU A 1005 15.03 -25.94 3.87
CA LEU A 1005 13.75 -26.45 3.34
C LEU A 1005 13.06 -27.45 4.27
N HIS A 1006 13.82 -28.24 5.05
CA HIS A 1006 13.25 -29.17 6.02
C HIS A 1006 12.53 -28.45 7.16
N TYR A 1007 13.06 -27.29 7.57
CA TYR A 1007 12.47 -26.46 8.62
C TYR A 1007 11.23 -25.71 8.10
N LEU A 1008 11.32 -25.11 6.91
CA LEU A 1008 10.17 -24.45 6.27
C LEU A 1008 9.02 -25.42 5.99
N ALA A 1009 9.34 -26.69 5.69
CA ALA A 1009 8.38 -27.76 5.48
C ALA A 1009 7.59 -28.19 6.73
N ARG A 1010 7.70 -27.45 7.85
CA ARG A 1010 6.95 -27.71 9.09
C ARG A 1010 5.94 -26.60 9.44
N PHE A 1011 5.85 -25.51 8.64
CA PHE A 1011 5.00 -24.35 8.94
C PHE A 1011 3.72 -24.26 8.12
N ARG A 1012 2.58 -24.04 8.81
CA ARG A 1012 1.23 -23.90 8.20
C ARG A 1012 1.08 -22.77 7.19
N ARG A 1013 1.90 -21.73 7.30
CA ARG A 1013 1.98 -20.60 6.37
C ARG A 1013 3.44 -20.48 5.90
N PRO A 1014 3.83 -21.17 4.81
CA PRO A 1014 5.17 -20.99 4.27
C PRO A 1014 5.31 -19.52 3.83
N PRO A 1015 6.37 -18.80 4.24
CA PRO A 1015 6.62 -17.44 3.75
C PRO A 1015 6.85 -17.45 2.23
N ASP A 1016 6.66 -16.33 1.53
CA ASP A 1016 6.98 -16.20 0.07
C ASP A 1016 8.50 -16.20 -0.20
N VAL A 1017 9.28 -16.91 0.61
CA VAL A 1017 10.71 -17.19 0.42
C VAL A 1017 10.95 -18.32 -0.55
N SER A 1018 9.91 -19.09 -0.87
CA SER A 1018 10.00 -20.23 -1.79
C SER A 1018 10.48 -19.85 -3.19
N LYS A 1019 10.10 -18.68 -3.72
CA LYS A 1019 10.61 -18.16 -5.00
C LYS A 1019 12.09 -17.81 -4.91
N GLN A 1020 12.50 -17.12 -3.83
CA GLN A 1020 13.90 -16.79 -3.57
C GLN A 1020 14.75 -18.07 -3.39
N LEU A 1021 14.31 -19.04 -2.59
CA LEU A 1021 15.02 -20.30 -2.35
C LEU A 1021 15.09 -21.21 -3.59
N ARG A 1022 14.07 -21.17 -4.47
CA ARG A 1022 14.09 -21.86 -5.77
C ARG A 1022 15.21 -21.37 -6.69
N ASN A 1023 15.50 -20.07 -6.66
CA ASN A 1023 16.56 -19.47 -7.47
C ASN A 1023 17.97 -19.73 -6.91
N LEU A 1024 18.08 -20.29 -5.69
CA LEU A 1024 19.36 -20.53 -5.00
C LEU A 1024 19.91 -21.95 -5.23
N GLY A 1025 19.29 -22.75 -6.12
CA GLY A 1025 19.78 -24.07 -6.49
C GLY A 1025 19.79 -25.10 -5.35
N LEU A 1026 18.89 -24.95 -4.36
CA LEU A 1026 18.76 -25.91 -3.27
C LEU A 1026 18.27 -27.26 -3.80
N ASP A 1027 18.90 -28.34 -3.36
CA ASP A 1027 18.44 -29.69 -3.67
C ASP A 1027 17.11 -29.97 -2.97
N PRO A 1028 15.97 -30.02 -3.69
CA PRO A 1028 14.68 -30.31 -3.08
C PRO A 1028 14.62 -31.77 -2.61
N ASN A 1029 15.49 -32.65 -3.11
CA ASN A 1029 15.62 -34.06 -2.70
C ASN A 1029 16.60 -34.25 -1.54
N ALA A 1030 17.07 -33.16 -0.93
CA ALA A 1030 17.95 -33.22 0.23
C ALA A 1030 17.37 -34.17 1.29
N ARG A 1031 18.20 -35.11 1.75
CA ARG A 1031 17.85 -36.04 2.83
C ARG A 1031 18.47 -35.58 4.14
N ASP A 1032 17.71 -35.64 5.22
CA ASP A 1032 18.24 -35.56 6.58
C ASP A 1032 18.90 -36.90 7.00
N GLU A 1033 19.49 -36.95 8.20
CA GLU A 1033 20.16 -38.17 8.71
C GLU A 1033 19.22 -39.37 8.86
N HIS A 1034 17.91 -39.15 8.86
CA HIS A 1034 16.89 -40.19 8.86
C HIS A 1034 16.40 -40.55 7.44
N GLY A 1035 17.06 -40.01 6.40
CA GLY A 1035 16.68 -40.21 5.01
C GLY A 1035 15.38 -39.50 4.61
N GLN A 1036 14.87 -38.57 5.42
CA GLN A 1036 13.61 -37.87 5.15
C GLN A 1036 13.85 -36.66 4.25
N THR A 1037 12.90 -36.41 3.34
CA THR A 1037 12.95 -35.25 2.43
C THR A 1037 12.06 -34.11 2.93
N PRO A 1038 12.26 -32.86 2.49
CA PRO A 1038 11.36 -31.74 2.81
C PRO A 1038 9.90 -32.04 2.42
N LEU A 1039 9.68 -32.77 1.31
CA LEU A 1039 8.34 -33.17 0.89
C LEU A 1039 7.69 -34.14 1.87
N LEU A 1040 8.46 -35.05 2.47
CA LEU A 1040 7.94 -35.92 3.52
C LEU A 1040 7.53 -35.09 4.75
N HIS A 1041 8.37 -34.16 5.20
CA HIS A 1041 8.06 -33.27 6.33
C HIS A 1041 6.78 -32.45 6.06
N ALA A 1042 6.66 -31.85 4.87
CA ALA A 1042 5.48 -31.09 4.47
C ALA A 1042 4.22 -31.95 4.39
N THR A 1043 4.36 -33.19 3.90
CA THR A 1043 3.25 -34.14 3.80
C THR A 1043 2.79 -34.62 5.18
N VAL A 1044 3.73 -34.94 6.07
CA VAL A 1044 3.43 -35.36 7.45
C VAL A 1044 2.80 -34.23 8.27
N ALA A 1045 3.21 -32.98 8.01
CA ALA A 1045 2.65 -31.79 8.63
C ALA A 1045 1.30 -31.33 8.02
N GLY A 1046 0.80 -32.01 6.97
CA GLY A 1046 -0.46 -31.67 6.30
C GLY A 1046 -0.42 -30.36 5.50
N LEU A 1047 0.77 -29.93 5.05
CA LEU A 1047 1.01 -28.62 4.45
C LEU A 1047 0.85 -28.65 2.94
N VAL A 1048 -0.39 -28.78 2.46
CA VAL A 1048 -0.72 -28.97 1.03
C VAL A 1048 -0.08 -27.91 0.11
N LYS A 1049 -0.04 -26.64 0.54
CA LYS A 1049 0.61 -25.56 -0.24
C LYS A 1049 2.11 -25.78 -0.40
N MET A 1050 2.78 -26.25 0.65
CA MET A 1050 4.21 -26.58 0.61
C MET A 1050 4.47 -27.86 -0.17
N VAL A 1051 3.59 -28.86 -0.07
CA VAL A 1051 3.64 -30.08 -0.90
C VAL A 1051 3.58 -29.71 -2.38
N ARG A 1052 2.61 -28.87 -2.78
CA ARG A 1052 2.48 -28.36 -4.16
C ARG A 1052 3.75 -27.64 -4.61
N LEU A 1053 4.26 -26.74 -3.77
CA LEU A 1053 5.43 -25.94 -4.08
C LEU A 1053 6.70 -26.78 -4.26
N LEU A 1054 6.91 -27.79 -3.42
CA LEU A 1054 8.03 -28.71 -3.53
C LEU A 1054 7.90 -29.58 -4.79
N CYS A 1055 6.68 -30.01 -5.15
CA CYS A 1055 6.40 -30.71 -6.41
C CYS A 1055 6.68 -29.84 -7.65
N GLU A 1056 6.28 -28.55 -7.64
CA GLU A 1056 6.60 -27.59 -8.70
C GLU A 1056 8.10 -27.33 -8.87
N SER A 1057 8.88 -27.55 -7.81
CA SER A 1057 10.33 -27.34 -7.80
C SER A 1057 11.11 -28.53 -8.38
N GLY A 1058 10.44 -29.51 -9.00
CA GLY A 1058 11.08 -30.67 -9.64
C GLY A 1058 11.55 -31.77 -8.68
N ILE A 1059 10.99 -31.83 -7.46
CA ILE A 1059 11.32 -32.90 -6.51
C ILE A 1059 10.86 -34.27 -7.05
N GLY A 1060 11.63 -35.32 -6.75
CA GLY A 1060 11.22 -36.69 -7.04
C GLY A 1060 10.02 -37.10 -6.18
N VAL A 1061 8.80 -36.96 -6.71
CA VAL A 1061 7.55 -37.31 -6.02
C VAL A 1061 7.52 -38.79 -5.57
N ASN A 1062 8.23 -39.65 -6.31
CA ASN A 1062 8.35 -41.08 -6.05
C ASN A 1062 9.62 -41.46 -5.29
N THR A 1063 10.38 -40.50 -4.77
CA THR A 1063 11.59 -40.79 -4.02
C THR A 1063 11.22 -41.56 -2.75
N PRO A 1064 11.75 -42.79 -2.57
CA PRO A 1064 11.47 -43.56 -1.37
C PRO A 1064 12.15 -42.92 -0.16
N ILE A 1065 11.43 -42.91 0.96
CA ILE A 1065 11.89 -42.54 2.29
C ILE A 1065 12.39 -43.81 3.02
N PHE A 1066 13.29 -43.66 3.99
CA PHE A 1066 13.96 -44.79 4.65
C PHE A 1066 12.97 -45.75 5.38
N ASP A 1067 13.31 -47.05 5.42
CA ASP A 1067 12.72 -48.17 6.18
C ASP A 1067 11.44 -48.92 5.70
N ASP A 1068 10.91 -48.74 4.48
CA ASP A 1068 9.92 -49.70 3.87
C ASP A 1068 9.61 -49.43 2.37
N ASP A 1069 10.49 -48.75 1.62
CA ASP A 1069 10.17 -48.18 0.30
C ASP A 1069 8.90 -47.30 0.30
N LYS A 1070 8.58 -46.63 1.41
CA LYS A 1070 7.41 -45.73 1.43
C LYS A 1070 7.75 -44.44 0.69
N THR A 1071 6.78 -43.83 0.00
CA THR A 1071 6.93 -42.49 -0.60
C THR A 1071 6.11 -41.46 0.19
N ALA A 1072 6.28 -40.16 -0.08
CA ALA A 1072 5.42 -39.12 0.50
C ALA A 1072 3.92 -39.43 0.25
N PHE A 1073 3.61 -40.03 -0.90
CA PHE A 1073 2.27 -40.49 -1.25
C PHE A 1073 1.70 -41.55 -0.30
N PHE A 1074 2.52 -42.53 0.14
CA PHE A 1074 2.12 -43.48 1.18
C PHE A 1074 1.77 -42.80 2.50
N CYS A 1075 2.54 -41.79 2.88
CA CYS A 1075 2.31 -41.03 4.10
C CYS A 1075 1.03 -40.19 4.02
N ALA A 1076 0.77 -39.51 2.89
CA ALA A 1076 -0.45 -38.73 2.67
C ALA A 1076 -1.72 -39.59 2.78
N VAL A 1077 -1.70 -40.79 2.18
CA VAL A 1077 -2.84 -41.72 2.26
C VAL A 1077 -3.03 -42.25 3.69
N ARG A 1078 -1.94 -42.61 4.39
CA ARG A 1078 -2.00 -43.07 5.78
C ARG A 1078 -2.52 -41.99 6.74
N LEU A 1079 -2.15 -40.73 6.51
CA LEU A 1079 -2.54 -39.57 7.30
C LEU A 1079 -3.91 -38.99 6.91
N LYS A 1080 -4.57 -39.57 5.89
CA LYS A 1080 -5.89 -39.18 5.40
C LYS A 1080 -5.99 -37.74 4.86
N THR A 1081 -4.89 -37.21 4.33
CA THR A 1081 -4.84 -35.84 3.78
C THR A 1081 -5.25 -35.83 2.30
N VAL A 1082 -6.56 -35.75 2.02
CA VAL A 1082 -7.15 -35.82 0.65
C VAL A 1082 -6.42 -34.91 -0.34
N ASP A 1083 -6.21 -33.65 0.05
CA ASP A 1083 -5.63 -32.64 -0.86
C ASP A 1083 -4.15 -32.91 -1.16
N ALA A 1084 -3.38 -33.45 -0.20
CA ALA A 1084 -1.99 -33.83 -0.44
C ALA A 1084 -1.91 -35.08 -1.32
N VAL A 1085 -2.85 -36.04 -1.20
CA VAL A 1085 -2.97 -37.20 -2.09
C VAL A 1085 -3.26 -36.74 -3.52
N GLN A 1086 -4.17 -35.77 -3.70
CA GLN A 1086 -4.47 -35.19 -5.02
C GLN A 1086 -3.26 -34.49 -5.64
N VAL A 1087 -2.57 -33.63 -4.87
CA VAL A 1087 -1.37 -32.94 -5.35
C VAL A 1087 -0.29 -33.95 -5.74
N LEU A 1088 0.01 -34.94 -4.90
CA LEU A 1088 1.05 -35.92 -5.21
C LEU A 1088 0.72 -36.73 -6.48
N LEU A 1089 -0.55 -37.13 -6.68
CA LEU A 1089 -0.98 -37.78 -7.94
C LEU A 1089 -0.86 -36.86 -9.15
N GLN A 1090 -1.23 -35.58 -9.02
CA GLN A 1090 -1.11 -34.58 -10.09
C GLN A 1090 0.33 -34.45 -10.59
N TYR A 1091 1.32 -34.58 -9.71
CA TYR A 1091 2.75 -34.51 -10.04
C TYR A 1091 3.40 -35.90 -10.22
N GLY A 1092 2.60 -36.93 -10.51
CA GLY A 1092 3.10 -38.23 -10.97
C GLY A 1092 3.47 -39.23 -9.88
N ALA A 1093 2.85 -39.16 -8.69
CA ALA A 1093 3.01 -40.20 -7.67
C ALA A 1093 2.60 -41.59 -8.20
N ASP A 1094 3.47 -42.59 -8.00
CA ASP A 1094 3.25 -43.96 -8.41
C ASP A 1094 2.22 -44.63 -7.48
N LEU A 1095 1.00 -44.72 -8.01
CA LEU A 1095 -0.15 -45.36 -7.38
C LEU A 1095 0.04 -46.87 -7.15
N HIS A 1096 0.91 -47.50 -7.93
CA HIS A 1096 1.17 -48.94 -7.93
C HIS A 1096 2.43 -49.32 -7.19
N HIS A 1097 3.17 -48.34 -6.67
CA HIS A 1097 4.39 -48.56 -5.91
C HIS A 1097 4.13 -49.57 -4.79
N ARG A 1098 5.04 -50.55 -4.68
CA ARG A 1098 4.95 -51.63 -3.69
C ARG A 1098 6.05 -51.41 -2.67
N GLY A 1099 5.66 -51.23 -1.41
CA GLY A 1099 6.62 -51.25 -0.30
C GLY A 1099 7.26 -52.63 -0.15
N HIS A 1100 8.27 -52.76 0.69
CA HIS A 1100 9.05 -54.01 0.84
C HIS A 1100 8.21 -55.25 1.21
N SER A 1101 7.04 -55.06 1.83
CA SER A 1101 6.07 -56.14 2.12
C SER A 1101 5.19 -56.56 0.93
N GLY A 1102 5.45 -56.04 -0.28
CA GLY A 1102 4.65 -56.28 -1.48
C GLY A 1102 3.24 -55.67 -1.45
N ARG A 1103 2.97 -54.80 -0.46
CA ARG A 1103 1.70 -54.10 -0.26
C ARG A 1103 1.67 -52.79 -1.07
N THR A 1104 0.55 -52.57 -1.76
CA THR A 1104 0.22 -51.28 -2.38
C THR A 1104 -0.34 -50.32 -1.33
N VAL A 1105 -0.45 -49.03 -1.69
CA VAL A 1105 -1.03 -48.00 -0.80
C VAL A 1105 -2.45 -48.36 -0.32
N LEU A 1106 -3.23 -49.02 -1.17
CA LEU A 1106 -4.60 -49.46 -0.89
C LEU A 1106 -4.66 -50.49 0.26
N HIS A 1107 -3.68 -51.40 0.34
CA HIS A 1107 -3.60 -52.40 1.42
C HIS A 1107 -3.34 -51.78 2.79
N TYR A 1108 -2.52 -50.71 2.84
CA TYR A 1108 -2.21 -50.01 4.09
C TYR A 1108 -3.38 -49.15 4.56
N HIS A 1109 -4.11 -48.53 3.63
CA HIS A 1109 -5.28 -47.72 3.94
C HIS A 1109 -6.44 -48.57 4.51
N GLU A 1110 -6.71 -49.75 3.94
CA GLU A 1110 -7.78 -50.65 4.41
C GLU A 1110 -7.51 -51.24 5.81
N ALA A 1111 -6.24 -51.60 6.10
CA ALA A 1111 -5.83 -52.05 7.42
C ALA A 1111 -5.98 -50.97 8.50
N ALA A 1112 -5.74 -49.69 8.15
CA ALA A 1112 -5.97 -48.55 9.04
C ALA A 1112 -7.47 -48.26 9.22
N TYR A 1113 -8.30 -48.43 8.18
CA TYR A 1113 -9.76 -48.27 8.23
C TYR A 1113 -10.42 -49.25 9.21
N LYS A 1114 -9.99 -50.52 9.23
CA LYS A 1114 -10.51 -51.55 10.16
C LYS A 1114 -10.18 -51.33 11.64
N ALA A 1115 -9.09 -50.62 11.94
CA ALA A 1115 -8.65 -50.37 13.32
C ALA A 1115 -9.46 -49.28 14.03
N MET A 1116 -10.32 -48.55 13.29
CA MET A 1116 -11.17 -47.48 13.82
C MET A 1116 -12.63 -47.93 13.76
N SER A 1117 -13.29 -48.02 14.92
CA SER A 1117 -14.68 -48.46 15.05
C SER A 1117 -15.72 -47.49 14.46
N ASN A 1118 -15.31 -46.38 13.85
CA ASN A 1118 -16.15 -45.43 13.11
C ASN A 1118 -15.37 -44.92 11.88
N GLY A 1119 -15.79 -45.28 10.67
CA GLY A 1119 -15.15 -44.87 9.43
C GLY A 1119 -15.23 -43.36 9.19
N SER A 1120 -14.12 -42.70 8.85
CA SER A 1120 -14.10 -41.26 8.55
C SER A 1120 -14.42 -40.99 7.06
N ALA A 1121 -15.19 -39.94 6.77
CA ALA A 1121 -15.60 -39.55 5.42
C ALA A 1121 -14.40 -39.33 4.46
N ASP A 1122 -13.28 -38.82 4.97
CA ASP A 1122 -12.06 -38.60 4.19
C ASP A 1122 -11.42 -39.89 3.69
N ALA A 1123 -11.53 -41.01 4.43
CA ALA A 1123 -11.04 -42.31 3.99
C ALA A 1123 -11.87 -42.83 2.80
N ALA A 1124 -13.20 -42.62 2.81
CA ALA A 1124 -14.06 -42.97 1.68
C ALA A 1124 -13.73 -42.13 0.43
N ARG A 1125 -13.45 -40.83 0.60
CA ARG A 1125 -13.03 -39.93 -0.48
C ARG A 1125 -11.68 -40.32 -1.09
N ILE A 1126 -10.70 -40.69 -0.27
CA ILE A 1126 -9.39 -41.16 -0.74
C ILE A 1126 -9.53 -42.47 -1.50
N ASN A 1127 -10.34 -43.43 -1.02
CA ASN A 1127 -10.58 -44.68 -1.75
C ASN A 1127 -11.21 -44.43 -3.13
N LYS A 1128 -12.26 -43.58 -3.21
CA LYS A 1128 -12.89 -43.19 -4.47
C LYS A 1128 -11.86 -42.55 -5.42
N LEU A 1129 -11.01 -41.65 -4.91
CA LEU A 1129 -9.94 -40.99 -5.66
C LEU A 1129 -8.89 -41.97 -6.19
N LEU A 1130 -8.36 -42.86 -5.34
CA LEU A 1130 -7.35 -43.84 -5.74
C LEU A 1130 -7.87 -44.81 -6.80
N ILE A 1131 -9.12 -45.27 -6.68
CA ILE A 1131 -9.76 -46.14 -7.67
C ILE A 1131 -10.00 -45.39 -8.98
N ALA A 1132 -10.47 -44.14 -8.93
CA ALA A 1132 -10.64 -43.30 -10.11
C ALA A 1132 -9.31 -43.05 -10.85
N CYS A 1133 -8.20 -42.99 -10.12
CA CYS A 1133 -6.85 -42.90 -10.69
C CYS A 1133 -6.28 -44.26 -11.13
N GLY A 1134 -7.07 -45.35 -11.11
CA GLY A 1134 -6.69 -46.66 -11.65
C GLY A 1134 -6.09 -47.64 -10.63
N ALA A 1135 -6.24 -47.43 -9.32
CA ALA A 1135 -5.63 -48.32 -8.33
C ALA A 1135 -6.14 -49.76 -8.47
N ASN A 1136 -5.20 -50.72 -8.50
CA ASN A 1136 -5.54 -52.12 -8.62
C ASN A 1136 -6.07 -52.69 -7.29
N VAL A 1137 -7.40 -52.76 -7.16
CA VAL A 1137 -8.09 -53.34 -5.99
C VAL A 1137 -7.90 -54.86 -5.85
N ASN A 1138 -7.48 -55.53 -6.92
CA ASN A 1138 -7.19 -56.97 -6.95
C ASN A 1138 -5.72 -57.28 -6.69
N ALA A 1139 -4.89 -56.26 -6.41
CA ALA A 1139 -3.49 -56.47 -6.08
C ALA A 1139 -3.38 -57.40 -4.87
N LYS A 1140 -2.58 -58.46 -5.00
CA LYS A 1140 -2.29 -59.41 -3.92
C LYS A 1140 -0.99 -59.00 -3.23
N ARG A 1141 -0.97 -59.02 -1.89
CA ARG A 1141 0.25 -58.83 -1.10
C ARG A 1141 1.15 -60.07 -1.13
N GLY A 1142 2.46 -59.86 -1.07
CA GLY A 1142 3.43 -60.94 -0.87
C GLY A 1142 3.45 -61.39 0.60
N TYR A 1143 3.54 -62.70 0.82
CA TYR A 1143 3.60 -63.40 2.12
C TYR A 1143 2.29 -63.61 2.92
N CYS A 1144 1.74 -64.84 2.76
CA CYS A 1144 1.32 -65.68 3.88
C CYS A 1144 1.82 -67.12 3.61
N ARG A 1145 2.33 -67.82 4.63
CA ARG A 1145 2.95 -69.17 4.59
C ARG A 1145 2.02 -70.32 4.11
N GLN A 1146 0.86 -70.01 3.50
CA GLN A 1146 -0.14 -70.98 3.05
C GLN A 1146 -0.68 -70.73 1.63
N GLY A 1147 0.11 -70.12 0.73
CA GLY A 1147 -0.15 -70.18 -0.72
C GLY A 1147 -1.33 -69.36 -1.27
N HIS A 1148 -2.14 -68.69 -0.45
CA HIS A 1148 -3.22 -67.81 -0.91
C HIS A 1148 -2.88 -66.33 -0.67
N GLY A 1149 -2.59 -65.59 -1.74
CA GLY A 1149 -2.47 -64.14 -1.70
C GLY A 1149 -3.84 -63.50 -1.51
N VAL A 1150 -4.03 -62.80 -0.39
CA VAL A 1150 -5.26 -62.08 -0.04
C VAL A 1150 -5.31 -60.76 -0.81
N SER A 1151 -6.39 -60.51 -1.57
CA SER A 1151 -6.65 -59.22 -2.22
C SER A 1151 -7.28 -58.22 -1.23
N VAL A 1152 -7.33 -56.94 -1.61
CA VAL A 1152 -8.02 -55.90 -0.80
C VAL A 1152 -9.49 -56.26 -0.60
N LEU A 1153 -10.14 -56.85 -1.61
CA LEU A 1153 -11.54 -57.27 -1.52
C LEU A 1153 -11.75 -58.50 -0.61
N ASP A 1154 -10.79 -59.42 -0.56
CA ASP A 1154 -10.85 -60.61 0.31
C ASP A 1154 -10.63 -60.25 1.80
N ALA A 1155 -9.95 -59.15 2.06
CA ALA A 1155 -9.76 -58.65 3.42
C ALA A 1155 -11.05 -58.03 3.98
N GLY A 1156 -11.92 -57.41 3.17
CA GLY A 1156 -13.11 -56.69 3.61
C GLY A 1156 -14.41 -57.51 3.63
N GLY A 1157 -14.81 -58.05 4.79
CA GLY A 1157 -16.20 -58.48 4.99
C GLY A 1157 -17.14 -57.27 4.89
N ILE A 1158 -18.13 -57.32 4.00
CA ILE A 1158 -19.00 -56.18 3.69
C ILE A 1158 -20.01 -55.96 4.83
N THR A 1159 -19.96 -54.82 5.52
CA THR A 1159 -20.94 -54.36 6.53
C THR A 1159 -21.68 -53.10 6.03
N ARG A 1160 -22.82 -52.78 6.66
CA ARG A 1160 -23.88 -51.83 6.22
C ARG A 1160 -23.42 -50.43 5.75
N ALA A 1161 -22.24 -49.96 6.14
CA ALA A 1161 -21.65 -48.69 5.69
C ALA A 1161 -20.99 -48.73 4.28
N GLN A 1162 -21.01 -49.89 3.60
CA GLN A 1162 -20.31 -50.12 2.33
C GLN A 1162 -21.23 -50.20 1.09
N GLY A 1163 -22.53 -49.92 1.21
CA GLY A 1163 -23.48 -49.97 0.08
C GLY A 1163 -23.08 -49.07 -1.10
N GLU A 1164 -22.83 -47.78 -0.85
CA GLU A 1164 -22.36 -46.84 -1.87
C GLU A 1164 -21.00 -47.20 -2.47
N PHE A 1165 -20.09 -47.74 -1.65
CA PHE A 1165 -18.73 -48.08 -2.10
C PHE A 1165 -18.74 -49.34 -2.96
N ALA A 1166 -19.60 -50.32 -2.65
CA ALA A 1166 -19.83 -51.50 -3.46
C ALA A 1166 -20.49 -51.16 -4.81
N LEU A 1167 -21.48 -50.25 -4.81
CA LEU A 1167 -22.08 -49.67 -6.03
C LEU A 1167 -21.05 -48.94 -6.91
N PHE A 1168 -20.19 -48.13 -6.29
CA PHE A 1168 -19.10 -47.44 -6.99
C PHE A 1168 -18.08 -48.42 -7.62
N LEU A 1169 -17.70 -49.48 -6.91
CA LEU A 1169 -16.80 -50.52 -7.42
C LEU A 1169 -17.44 -51.34 -8.56
N MET A 1170 -18.74 -51.60 -8.50
CA MET A 1170 -19.50 -52.25 -9.57
C MET A 1170 -19.58 -51.37 -10.82
N ALA A 1171 -19.91 -50.08 -10.66
CA ALA A 1171 -20.03 -49.11 -11.76
C ALA A 1171 -18.71 -48.91 -12.53
N ASN A 1172 -17.57 -49.12 -11.86
CA ASN A 1172 -16.24 -49.01 -12.46
C ASN A 1172 -15.63 -50.37 -12.87
N GLY A 1173 -16.43 -51.45 -12.91
CA GLY A 1173 -16.00 -52.76 -13.40
C GLY A 1173 -15.00 -53.51 -12.51
N ALA A 1174 -14.77 -53.03 -11.29
CA ALA A 1174 -13.78 -53.54 -10.36
C ALA A 1174 -14.28 -54.73 -9.51
N LEU A 1175 -15.61 -54.93 -9.43
CA LEU A 1175 -16.26 -56.08 -8.80
C LEU A 1175 -16.95 -56.97 -9.86
N ARG A 1176 -16.62 -58.26 -9.89
CA ARG A 1176 -17.38 -59.30 -10.61
C ARG A 1176 -17.87 -60.34 -9.59
N PHE A 1177 -19.19 -60.41 -9.36
CA PHE A 1177 -19.73 -61.28 -8.33
C PHE A 1177 -19.74 -62.77 -8.71
N ARG A 1178 -19.41 -63.61 -7.72
CA ARG A 1178 -20.21 -64.80 -7.37
C ARG A 1178 -20.74 -64.54 -5.97
N TYR A 1179 -22.05 -64.42 -5.74
CA TYR A 1179 -22.77 -64.78 -4.49
C TYR A 1179 -24.28 -64.48 -4.61
N ASN A 1180 -25.08 -65.02 -3.68
CA ASN A 1180 -26.49 -65.42 -3.76
C ASN A 1180 -27.54 -64.30 -3.54
N GLU A 1181 -28.80 -64.64 -3.87
CA GLU A 1181 -29.95 -63.72 -4.04
C GLU A 1181 -30.27 -62.80 -2.86
N GLU A 1182 -30.06 -63.22 -1.61
CA GLU A 1182 -30.28 -62.38 -0.41
C GLU A 1182 -29.37 -61.15 -0.36
N SER A 1183 -28.13 -61.29 -0.82
CA SER A 1183 -27.17 -60.18 -0.83
C SER A 1183 -27.50 -59.14 -1.91
N MET A 1184 -28.15 -59.57 -3.00
CA MET A 1184 -28.61 -58.70 -4.07
C MET A 1184 -29.83 -57.86 -3.66
N LEU A 1185 -30.77 -58.44 -2.90
CA LEU A 1185 -31.96 -57.74 -2.41
C LEU A 1185 -31.62 -56.58 -1.46
N SER A 1186 -30.63 -56.75 -0.60
CA SER A 1186 -30.12 -55.70 0.30
C SER A 1186 -29.48 -54.53 -0.48
N LEU A 1187 -28.76 -54.83 -1.57
CA LEU A 1187 -28.08 -53.84 -2.41
C LEU A 1187 -29.06 -53.06 -3.31
N VAL A 1188 -30.10 -53.71 -3.85
CA VAL A 1188 -31.14 -53.06 -4.65
C VAL A 1188 -32.02 -52.15 -3.79
N SER A 1189 -32.35 -52.56 -2.56
CA SER A 1189 -33.10 -51.72 -1.62
C SER A 1189 -32.36 -50.43 -1.24
N CYS A 1190 -31.03 -50.46 -1.19
CA CYS A 1190 -30.19 -49.30 -0.86
C CYS A 1190 -29.92 -48.38 -2.06
N ALA A 1191 -30.25 -48.79 -3.29
CA ALA A 1191 -30.09 -47.99 -4.50
C ALA A 1191 -31.41 -47.32 -4.97
N LEU A 1192 -32.54 -47.73 -4.40
CA LEU A 1192 -33.87 -47.19 -4.67
C LEU A 1192 -34.30 -46.12 -3.65
N GLU A 1193 -33.65 -46.06 -2.47
CA GLU A 1193 -33.67 -44.93 -1.52
C GLU A 1193 -32.59 -43.92 -1.89
#